data_AF-A0AAD5UME7-F1
#
_entry.id   AF-A0AAD5UME7-F1
#
_cell.length_a   1.000
_cell.length_b   1.000
_cell.length_c   1.000
_cell.angle_alpha   90.00
_cell.angle_beta   90.00
_cell.angle_gamma   90.00
#
_symmetry.space_group_name_H-M   'P 1'
#
loop_
_entity.id
_entity.type
_entity.pdbx_description
1 polymer ?
#
loop_
_entity_poly.entity_id
_entity_poly.type
_entity_poly.pdbx_seq_one_letter_code
_entity_poly.pdbx_strand_id
1 'polypeptide(L)'
;MFDHLLDGLKAGDKLVRLRCCQLLTLMLNIVESISDEHYELIRKSLSERINDKDAGDCGTDQENALVLAQLAQLLKYDSRSEMRKSIIENLVFSKESISAILERARDVDPAIRKMVYYKIKNESISYKNFSSKQISDLITFGCEDRDETVKSACLEMIYDTWLVDYEKLVQFFHFMSMETEYLNQFLYVEFFKRNPKFKLSAKDFSWDELTMSDLLAIEAYTHLYKNNDDRIEVLIPTLSFWVELIENTYEINEGIVTNEDCQGLLYMFKISQNLDMCDETGRRSMLNLCKILLVNNSLLEENQKICLETMYSLIGNVDEFYRTIVEYLNEISTGIAMDNSILVKALELLSISFEAVQVCYNSPQIAEFIESYAVPNLETRDQTVYHLALKSLLLYSLQCAAFGRTHMDLFLDAIESTKKDVVLLVLKFLFDWILLNGFDFNQEQTPLVSKMLVGYLDHDYSKSVAVEGLCKCLLLKHITDENVLCELIVLYMIPETARFPLVMQCSSYFFDIFTKASLENQVMIQKIFYKVIFALEMKTLEGISISYTRVVSQLLEFTNPKLLLKPVENKCLHLDIAIQGLELAVNESPNFRKIICNMLPKLDLDKSHCDSLIAAASNLKEQCQGDLVCSRALEKYVLIDFRFIQQFSG
;
A
#
# COMPACT_ATOMS: atom_id res chain seq x y z
N MET A 1 -2.19 -27.79 -49.61
CA MET A 1 -1.66 -26.49 -49.11
C MET A 1 -1.42 -26.58 -47.60
N PHE A 2 -2.39 -27.05 -46.81
CA PHE A 2 -2.17 -27.36 -45.39
C PHE A 2 -0.95 -28.25 -45.16
N ASP A 3 -0.80 -29.36 -45.90
CA ASP A 3 0.37 -30.25 -45.76
C ASP A 3 1.71 -29.53 -45.94
N HIS A 4 1.80 -28.66 -46.95
CA HIS A 4 3.01 -27.90 -47.23
C HIS A 4 3.33 -26.89 -46.11
N LEU A 5 2.31 -26.26 -45.52
CA LEU A 5 2.48 -25.35 -44.39
C LEU A 5 2.87 -26.11 -43.11
N LEU A 6 2.32 -27.30 -42.89
CA LEU A 6 2.63 -28.15 -41.75
C LEU A 6 4.08 -28.65 -41.77
N ASP A 7 4.62 -28.99 -42.94
CA ASP A 7 6.05 -29.28 -43.07
C ASP A 7 6.91 -28.08 -42.69
N GLY A 8 6.49 -26.87 -43.07
CA GLY A 8 7.15 -25.62 -42.72
C GLY A 8 7.16 -25.30 -41.21
N LEU A 9 6.25 -25.88 -40.41
CA LEU A 9 6.26 -25.75 -38.96
C LEU A 9 7.46 -26.44 -38.30
N LYS A 10 8.10 -27.39 -39.00
CA LYS A 10 9.28 -28.14 -38.54
C LYS A 10 10.61 -27.53 -39.03
N ALA A 11 10.56 -26.43 -39.77
CA ALA A 11 11.76 -25.79 -40.32
C ALA A 11 12.73 -25.31 -39.21
N GLY A 12 14.04 -25.33 -39.46
CA GLY A 12 15.05 -24.82 -38.50
C GLY A 12 15.02 -23.30 -38.31
N ASP A 13 14.62 -22.56 -39.35
CA ASP A 13 14.49 -21.09 -39.31
C ASP A 13 13.21 -20.66 -38.60
N LYS A 14 13.36 -19.81 -37.57
CA LYS A 14 12.26 -19.25 -36.78
C LYS A 14 11.28 -18.43 -37.62
N LEU A 15 11.76 -17.67 -38.61
CA LEU A 15 10.91 -16.83 -39.46
C LEU A 15 10.03 -17.68 -40.37
N VAL A 16 10.56 -18.78 -40.90
CA VAL A 16 9.79 -19.73 -41.73
C VAL A 16 8.65 -20.33 -40.91
N ARG A 17 8.96 -20.85 -39.72
CA ARG A 17 7.93 -21.40 -38.81
C ARG A 17 6.85 -20.37 -38.48
N LEU A 18 7.24 -19.13 -38.17
CA LEU A 18 6.30 -18.04 -37.88
C LEU A 18 5.37 -17.74 -39.06
N ARG A 19 5.91 -17.65 -40.28
CA ARG A 19 5.11 -17.39 -41.49
C ARG A 19 4.16 -18.54 -41.80
N CYS A 20 4.59 -19.78 -41.60
CA CYS A 20 3.74 -20.95 -41.75
C CYS A 20 2.58 -20.94 -40.73
N CYS A 21 2.84 -20.63 -39.45
CA CYS A 21 1.77 -20.46 -38.47
C CYS A 21 0.78 -19.34 -38.87
N GLN A 22 1.28 -18.17 -39.27
CA GLN A 22 0.43 -17.03 -39.66
C GLN A 22 -0.46 -17.35 -40.87
N LEU A 23 0.10 -17.97 -41.90
CA LEU A 23 -0.67 -18.39 -43.08
C LEU A 23 -1.69 -19.45 -42.73
N LEU A 24 -1.32 -20.40 -41.86
CA LEU A 24 -2.22 -21.44 -41.39
C LEU A 24 -3.39 -20.86 -40.58
N THR A 25 -3.15 -19.91 -39.68
CA THR A 25 -4.21 -19.18 -38.95
C THR A 25 -5.14 -18.42 -39.89
N LEU A 26 -4.60 -17.68 -40.87
CA LEU A 26 -5.41 -16.96 -41.85
C LEU A 26 -6.29 -17.91 -42.68
N MET A 27 -5.74 -19.07 -43.08
CA MET A 27 -6.50 -20.08 -43.80
C MET A 27 -7.60 -20.70 -42.93
N LEU A 28 -7.31 -21.05 -41.68
CA LEU A 28 -8.30 -21.63 -40.76
C LEU A 28 -9.49 -20.68 -40.52
N ASN A 29 -9.27 -19.37 -40.53
CA ASN A 29 -10.35 -18.38 -40.36
C ASN A 29 -11.25 -18.22 -41.60
N ILE A 30 -10.83 -18.72 -42.77
CA ILE A 30 -11.57 -18.57 -44.03
C ILE A 30 -12.26 -19.88 -44.42
N VAL A 31 -11.69 -21.02 -44.06
CA VAL A 31 -12.19 -22.34 -44.47
C VAL A 31 -13.45 -22.71 -43.68
N GLU A 32 -14.53 -23.02 -44.38
CA GLU A 32 -15.83 -23.39 -43.75
C GLU A 32 -15.83 -24.79 -43.12
N SER A 33 -15.07 -25.73 -43.67
CA SER A 33 -14.98 -27.11 -43.16
C SER A 33 -13.63 -27.75 -43.47
N ILE A 34 -13.10 -28.52 -42.53
CA ILE A 34 -11.84 -29.26 -42.66
C ILE A 34 -12.14 -30.74 -42.40
N SER A 35 -11.48 -31.65 -43.11
CA SER A 35 -11.59 -33.09 -42.82
C SER A 35 -10.95 -33.44 -41.48
N ASP A 36 -11.49 -34.42 -40.77
CA ASP A 36 -10.97 -34.89 -39.47
C ASP A 36 -9.47 -35.21 -39.50
N GLU A 37 -8.96 -35.84 -40.56
CA GLU A 37 -7.53 -36.15 -40.71
C GLU A 37 -6.64 -34.89 -40.68
N HIS A 38 -7.02 -33.86 -41.43
CA HIS A 38 -6.30 -32.58 -41.46
C HIS A 38 -6.45 -31.82 -40.14
N TYR A 39 -7.63 -31.87 -39.51
CA TYR A 39 -7.84 -31.26 -38.20
C TYR A 39 -6.87 -31.83 -37.16
N GLU A 40 -6.78 -33.15 -37.07
CA GLU A 40 -5.87 -33.83 -36.15
C GLU A 40 -4.39 -33.53 -36.43
N LEU A 41 -4.01 -33.53 -37.71
CA LEU A 41 -2.64 -33.23 -38.13
C LEU A 41 -2.24 -31.79 -37.77
N ILE A 42 -3.14 -30.83 -38.01
CA ILE A 42 -2.94 -29.41 -37.68
C ILE A 42 -2.84 -29.24 -36.16
N ARG A 43 -3.81 -29.79 -35.43
CA ARG A 43 -3.86 -29.71 -33.96
C ARG A 43 -2.58 -30.25 -33.34
N LYS A 44 -2.18 -31.48 -33.67
CA LYS A 44 -0.95 -32.10 -33.16
C LYS A 44 0.29 -31.27 -33.48
N SER A 45 0.42 -30.82 -34.73
CA SER A 45 1.56 -30.01 -35.16
C SER A 45 1.63 -28.67 -34.43
N LEU A 46 0.50 -28.04 -34.12
CA LEU A 46 0.44 -26.79 -33.35
C LEU A 46 0.68 -27.04 -31.86
N SER A 47 0.14 -28.10 -31.26
CA SER A 47 0.36 -28.47 -29.86
C SER A 47 1.84 -28.77 -29.58
N GLU A 48 2.52 -29.46 -30.49
CA GLU A 48 3.99 -29.65 -30.43
C GLU A 48 4.74 -28.31 -30.47
N ARG A 49 4.15 -27.22 -30.98
CA ARG A 49 4.76 -25.86 -30.99
C ARG A 49 4.42 -25.01 -29.77
N ILE A 50 3.34 -25.34 -29.06
CA ILE A 50 2.93 -24.64 -27.82
C ILE A 50 3.97 -24.87 -26.71
N ASN A 51 4.53 -26.07 -26.61
CA ASN A 51 5.69 -26.38 -25.77
C ASN A 51 6.65 -27.26 -26.56
N ASP A 52 7.93 -26.88 -26.68
CA ASP A 52 8.95 -27.65 -27.42
C ASP A 52 9.30 -29.02 -26.76
N LYS A 53 8.49 -29.52 -25.82
CA LYS A 53 8.58 -30.86 -25.21
C LYS A 53 7.20 -31.40 -24.82
N ASP A 54 6.85 -32.52 -25.44
CA ASP A 54 5.86 -33.58 -25.13
C ASP A 54 4.40 -33.21 -24.81
N ALA A 55 3.49 -33.66 -25.67
CA ALA A 55 2.08 -33.89 -25.35
C ALA A 55 1.61 -35.24 -25.93
N GLY A 56 1.11 -36.11 -25.04
CA GLY A 56 0.57 -37.44 -25.37
C GLY A 56 -0.91 -37.40 -25.81
N ASP A 57 -1.33 -38.49 -26.44
CA ASP A 57 -2.56 -38.70 -27.21
C ASP A 57 -3.71 -39.22 -26.33
N CYS A 58 -4.85 -38.51 -26.22
CA CYS A 58 -6.05 -38.89 -25.45
C CYS A 58 -7.26 -38.13 -26.02
N GLY A 59 -8.43 -38.72 -26.30
CA GLY A 59 -9.50 -38.21 -27.20
C GLY A 59 -10.35 -36.94 -26.90
N THR A 60 -11.23 -36.61 -27.86
CA THR A 60 -11.72 -35.28 -28.28
C THR A 60 -12.20 -34.27 -27.23
N ASP A 61 -13.00 -34.66 -26.23
CA ASP A 61 -13.50 -33.70 -25.23
C ASP A 61 -12.48 -33.38 -24.13
N GLN A 62 -11.63 -34.37 -23.79
CA GLN A 62 -10.50 -34.16 -22.89
C GLN A 62 -9.37 -33.37 -23.58
N GLU A 63 -9.27 -33.46 -24.91
CA GLU A 63 -8.27 -32.75 -25.71
C GLU A 63 -8.46 -31.25 -25.72
N ASN A 64 -9.69 -30.80 -25.92
CA ASN A 64 -10.00 -29.37 -25.92
C ASN A 64 -9.71 -28.76 -24.55
N ALA A 65 -10.07 -29.47 -23.48
CA ALA A 65 -9.73 -29.05 -22.11
C ALA A 65 -8.20 -29.01 -21.89
N LEU A 66 -7.44 -29.96 -22.46
CA LEU A 66 -5.99 -30.01 -22.36
C LEU A 66 -5.32 -28.85 -23.12
N VAL A 67 -5.80 -28.50 -24.32
CA VAL A 67 -5.31 -27.34 -25.08
C VAL A 67 -5.59 -26.04 -24.32
N LEU A 68 -6.81 -25.88 -23.79
CA LEU A 68 -7.16 -24.71 -22.96
C LEU A 68 -6.28 -24.61 -21.70
N ALA A 69 -5.99 -25.75 -21.06
CA ALA A 69 -5.08 -25.81 -19.91
C ALA A 69 -3.63 -25.43 -20.30
N GLN A 70 -3.14 -25.86 -21.46
CA GLN A 70 -1.81 -25.49 -21.96
C GLN A 70 -1.73 -23.98 -22.26
N LEU A 71 -2.74 -23.40 -22.92
CA LEU A 71 -2.80 -21.96 -23.16
C LEU A 71 -2.87 -21.17 -21.86
N ALA A 72 -3.65 -21.66 -20.87
CA ALA A 72 -3.71 -21.08 -19.54
C ALA A 72 -2.34 -21.12 -18.83
N GLN A 73 -1.56 -22.20 -18.98
CA GLN A 73 -0.19 -22.27 -18.45
C GLN A 73 0.74 -21.27 -19.15
N LEU A 74 0.70 -21.17 -20.49
CA LEU A 74 1.49 -20.18 -21.22
C LEU A 74 1.14 -18.76 -20.79
N LEU A 75 -0.15 -18.48 -20.55
CA LEU A 75 -0.59 -17.18 -20.07
C LEU A 75 0.03 -16.82 -18.72
N LYS A 76 0.22 -17.81 -17.83
CA LYS A 76 0.82 -17.59 -16.51
C LYS A 76 2.33 -17.33 -16.57
N TYR A 77 3.05 -18.08 -17.40
CA TYR A 77 4.52 -18.17 -17.31
C TYR A 77 5.31 -17.59 -18.49
N ASP A 78 4.71 -17.30 -19.65
CA ASP A 78 5.45 -16.72 -20.78
C ASP A 78 5.89 -15.29 -20.42
N SER A 79 7.17 -14.99 -20.60
CA SER A 79 7.77 -13.68 -20.28
C SER A 79 7.37 -12.57 -21.25
N ARG A 80 6.94 -12.91 -22.47
CA ARG A 80 6.63 -11.97 -23.55
C ARG A 80 5.18 -11.46 -23.45
N SER A 81 5.01 -10.15 -23.30
CA SER A 81 3.68 -9.53 -23.23
C SER A 81 2.83 -9.80 -24.47
N GLU A 82 3.39 -9.72 -25.67
CA GLU A 82 2.66 -9.93 -26.94
C GLU A 82 2.03 -11.33 -27.04
N MET A 83 2.68 -12.37 -26.50
CA MET A 83 2.10 -13.71 -26.44
C MET A 83 0.91 -13.75 -25.48
N ARG A 84 1.07 -13.17 -24.29
CA ARG A 84 0.00 -13.11 -23.29
C ARG A 84 -1.22 -12.33 -23.81
N LYS A 85 -1.00 -11.22 -24.53
CA LYS A 85 -2.06 -10.46 -25.21
C LYS A 85 -2.82 -11.33 -26.21
N SER A 86 -2.10 -11.98 -27.12
CA SER A 86 -2.70 -12.87 -28.13
C SER A 86 -3.47 -14.03 -27.51
N ILE A 87 -2.98 -14.61 -26.42
CA ILE A 87 -3.70 -15.65 -25.69
C ILE A 87 -4.99 -15.10 -25.08
N ILE A 88 -4.96 -13.93 -24.40
CA ILE A 88 -6.17 -13.35 -23.79
C ILE A 88 -7.25 -13.05 -24.82
N GLU A 89 -6.90 -12.54 -26.00
CA GLU A 89 -7.86 -12.25 -27.06
C GLU A 89 -8.62 -13.50 -27.50
N ASN A 90 -7.95 -14.64 -27.57
CA ASN A 90 -8.48 -15.85 -28.20
C ASN A 90 -8.92 -16.94 -27.19
N LEU A 91 -8.45 -16.89 -25.94
CA LEU A 91 -8.75 -17.89 -24.92
C LEU A 91 -10.18 -17.72 -24.40
N VAL A 92 -11.03 -18.73 -24.55
CA VAL A 92 -12.43 -18.67 -24.10
C VAL A 92 -12.51 -18.79 -22.57
N PHE A 93 -13.47 -18.09 -21.93
CA PHE A 93 -13.77 -18.30 -20.52
C PHE A 93 -14.37 -19.70 -20.28
N SER A 94 -13.64 -20.53 -19.54
CA SER A 94 -14.06 -21.86 -19.10
C SER A 94 -13.58 -22.13 -17.67
N LYS A 95 -13.96 -23.27 -17.09
CA LYS A 95 -13.51 -23.66 -15.74
C LYS A 95 -11.98 -23.79 -15.67
N GLU A 96 -11.34 -24.16 -16.78
CA GLU A 96 -9.90 -24.39 -16.90
C GLU A 96 -9.12 -23.08 -17.12
N SER A 97 -9.73 -22.08 -17.78
CA SER A 97 -9.04 -20.85 -18.18
C SER A 97 -9.33 -19.64 -17.29
N ILE A 98 -10.47 -19.61 -16.58
CA ILE A 98 -10.95 -18.44 -15.83
C ILE A 98 -9.89 -17.93 -14.84
N SER A 99 -9.29 -18.80 -14.03
CA SER A 99 -8.25 -18.40 -13.08
C SER A 99 -7.03 -17.78 -13.77
N ALA A 100 -6.59 -18.36 -14.90
CA ALA A 100 -5.43 -17.83 -15.62
C ALA A 100 -5.70 -16.47 -16.27
N ILE A 101 -6.91 -16.26 -16.79
CA ILE A 101 -7.33 -14.96 -17.35
C ILE A 101 -7.41 -13.91 -16.23
N LEU A 102 -8.09 -14.22 -15.12
CA LEU A 102 -8.30 -13.27 -14.03
C LEU A 102 -6.98 -12.87 -13.34
N GLU A 103 -6.02 -13.80 -13.21
CA GLU A 103 -4.68 -13.50 -12.69
C GLU A 103 -3.94 -12.43 -13.53
N ARG A 104 -4.32 -12.24 -14.80
CA ARG A 104 -3.74 -11.19 -15.66
C ARG A 104 -4.25 -9.79 -15.36
N ALA A 105 -5.28 -9.64 -14.51
CA ALA A 105 -5.66 -8.34 -13.95
C ALA A 105 -4.53 -7.72 -13.09
N ARG A 106 -3.48 -8.49 -12.75
CA ARG A 106 -2.27 -8.04 -12.05
C ARG A 106 -0.99 -8.24 -12.87
N ASP A 107 -1.10 -8.35 -14.19
CA ASP A 107 0.06 -8.48 -15.07
C ASP A 107 0.97 -7.23 -14.98
N VAL A 108 2.26 -7.40 -15.25
CA VAL A 108 3.24 -6.31 -15.27
C VAL A 108 2.95 -5.28 -16.36
N ASP A 109 2.35 -5.71 -17.49
CA ASP A 109 1.97 -4.84 -18.60
C ASP A 109 0.55 -4.28 -18.39
N PRO A 110 0.37 -2.94 -18.27
CA PRO A 110 -0.96 -2.34 -18.09
C PRO A 110 -1.91 -2.62 -19.26
N ALA A 111 -1.40 -2.79 -20.49
CA ALA A 111 -2.26 -3.13 -21.63
C ALA A 111 -2.91 -4.50 -21.46
N ILE A 112 -2.19 -5.47 -20.87
CA ILE A 112 -2.74 -6.80 -20.57
C ILE A 112 -3.79 -6.71 -19.46
N ARG A 113 -3.52 -5.95 -18.38
CA ARG A 113 -4.49 -5.75 -17.30
C ARG A 113 -5.81 -5.18 -17.84
N LYS A 114 -5.70 -4.16 -18.70
CA LYS A 114 -6.83 -3.55 -19.42
C LYS A 114 -7.62 -4.55 -20.27
N MET A 115 -6.93 -5.45 -20.99
CA MET A 115 -7.57 -6.44 -21.85
C MET A 115 -8.46 -7.42 -21.08
N VAL A 116 -8.14 -7.74 -19.82
CA VAL A 116 -8.98 -8.61 -18.99
C VAL A 116 -10.39 -8.01 -18.81
N TYR A 117 -10.47 -6.73 -18.44
CA TYR A 117 -11.75 -6.04 -18.26
C TYR A 117 -12.53 -5.92 -19.57
N TYR A 118 -11.87 -5.60 -20.68
CA TYR A 118 -12.52 -5.56 -21.98
C TYR A 118 -12.96 -6.93 -22.49
N LYS A 119 -12.24 -7.99 -22.16
CA LYS A 119 -12.69 -9.33 -22.52
C LYS A 119 -14.01 -9.68 -21.84
N ILE A 120 -14.12 -9.40 -20.54
CA ILE A 120 -15.36 -9.59 -19.76
C ILE A 120 -16.51 -8.75 -20.35
N LYS A 121 -16.23 -7.47 -20.67
CA LYS A 121 -17.20 -6.55 -21.28
C LYS A 121 -17.65 -7.01 -22.68
N ASN A 122 -16.71 -7.28 -23.58
CA ASN A 122 -16.97 -7.61 -24.98
C ASN A 122 -17.69 -8.95 -25.14
N GLU A 123 -17.36 -9.95 -24.31
CA GLU A 123 -18.06 -11.24 -24.27
C GLU A 123 -19.33 -11.20 -23.40
N SER A 124 -19.66 -10.04 -22.80
CA SER A 124 -20.84 -9.82 -21.95
C SER A 124 -20.98 -10.87 -20.83
N ILE A 125 -19.86 -11.21 -20.18
CA ILE A 125 -19.85 -12.22 -19.13
C ILE A 125 -20.53 -11.66 -17.87
N SER A 126 -21.54 -12.37 -17.37
CA SER A 126 -22.25 -12.00 -16.15
C SER A 126 -21.37 -12.15 -14.91
N TYR A 127 -21.46 -11.20 -13.96
CA TYR A 127 -20.76 -11.30 -12.68
C TYR A 127 -21.13 -12.58 -11.90
N LYS A 128 -22.34 -13.13 -12.12
CA LYS A 128 -22.82 -14.37 -11.47
C LYS A 128 -22.01 -15.62 -11.87
N ASN A 129 -21.17 -15.52 -12.90
CA ASN A 129 -20.30 -16.61 -13.32
C ASN A 129 -18.98 -16.66 -12.53
N PHE A 130 -18.75 -15.69 -11.64
CA PHE A 130 -17.56 -15.59 -10.81
C PHE A 130 -17.92 -15.84 -9.34
N SER A 131 -16.93 -16.27 -8.55
CA SER A 131 -17.08 -16.29 -7.09
C SER A 131 -16.99 -14.89 -6.50
N SER A 132 -17.55 -14.66 -5.31
CA SER A 132 -17.48 -13.36 -4.61
C SER A 132 -16.04 -12.88 -4.45
N LYS A 133 -15.11 -13.80 -4.15
CA LYS A 133 -13.67 -13.49 -4.09
C LYS A 133 -13.11 -13.01 -5.44
N GLN A 134 -13.44 -13.68 -6.55
CA GLN A 134 -12.98 -13.28 -7.88
C GLN A 134 -13.50 -11.90 -8.27
N ILE A 135 -14.75 -11.59 -7.94
CA ILE A 135 -15.35 -10.28 -8.20
C ILE A 135 -14.67 -9.20 -7.35
N SER A 136 -14.52 -9.46 -6.05
CA SER A 136 -13.83 -8.57 -5.12
C SER A 136 -12.42 -8.26 -5.62
N ASP A 137 -11.62 -9.29 -5.94
CA ASP A 137 -10.27 -9.15 -6.47
C ASP A 137 -10.27 -8.35 -7.78
N LEU A 138 -11.14 -8.67 -8.74
CA LEU A 138 -11.23 -7.96 -10.03
C LEU A 138 -11.49 -6.46 -9.88
N ILE A 139 -12.51 -6.11 -9.09
CA ILE A 139 -12.92 -4.72 -8.89
C ILE A 139 -11.84 -3.99 -8.11
N THR A 140 -11.31 -4.59 -7.04
CA THR A 140 -10.21 -3.99 -6.24
C THR A 140 -9.00 -3.71 -7.13
N PHE A 141 -8.55 -4.70 -7.89
CA PHE A 141 -7.38 -4.56 -8.76
C PHE A 141 -7.56 -3.50 -9.83
N GLY A 142 -8.77 -3.36 -10.37
CA GLY A 142 -9.04 -2.43 -11.47
C GLY A 142 -9.30 -1.01 -10.99
N CYS A 143 -10.12 -0.85 -9.95
CA CYS A 143 -10.45 0.46 -9.38
C CYS A 143 -9.24 1.10 -8.66
N GLU A 144 -8.36 0.29 -8.09
CA GLU A 144 -7.13 0.75 -7.42
C GLU A 144 -5.89 0.66 -8.31
N ASP A 145 -6.04 0.42 -9.63
CA ASP A 145 -4.88 0.35 -10.54
C ASP A 145 -4.17 1.71 -10.61
N ARG A 146 -2.84 1.70 -10.77
CA ARG A 146 -2.06 2.94 -10.94
C ARG A 146 -2.20 3.53 -12.33
N ASP A 147 -2.60 2.72 -13.31
CA ASP A 147 -2.83 3.15 -14.69
C ASP A 147 -4.30 3.54 -14.89
N GLU A 148 -4.53 4.83 -15.20
CA GLU A 148 -5.87 5.38 -15.39
C GLU A 148 -6.63 4.73 -16.56
N THR A 149 -5.94 4.18 -17.56
CA THR A 149 -6.60 3.50 -18.68
C THR A 149 -7.12 2.12 -18.29
N VAL A 150 -6.50 1.47 -17.30
CA VAL A 150 -6.97 0.22 -16.71
C VAL A 150 -8.17 0.49 -15.81
N LYS A 151 -8.10 1.52 -14.95
CA LYS A 151 -9.23 1.99 -14.15
C LYS A 151 -10.46 2.28 -14.99
N SER A 152 -10.30 3.07 -16.05
CA SER A 152 -11.39 3.39 -16.98
C SER A 152 -12.01 2.13 -17.57
N ALA A 153 -11.20 1.17 -18.02
CA ALA A 153 -11.71 -0.09 -18.58
C ALA A 153 -12.44 -0.96 -17.54
N CYS A 154 -11.98 -0.97 -16.28
CA CYS A 154 -12.68 -1.63 -15.19
C CYS A 154 -14.05 -0.98 -14.94
N LEU A 155 -14.10 0.35 -14.79
CA LEU A 155 -15.34 1.08 -14.56
C LEU A 155 -16.33 0.94 -15.73
N GLU A 156 -15.84 0.95 -16.97
CA GLU A 156 -16.64 0.65 -18.15
C GLU A 156 -17.22 -0.77 -18.12
N MET A 157 -16.42 -1.79 -17.78
CA MET A 157 -16.93 -3.15 -17.63
C MET A 157 -18.02 -3.20 -16.55
N ILE A 158 -17.79 -2.56 -15.40
CA ILE A 158 -18.75 -2.52 -14.29
C ILE A 158 -20.04 -1.82 -14.71
N TYR A 159 -20.00 -0.56 -15.14
CA TYR A 159 -21.21 0.25 -15.34
C TYR A 159 -21.86 0.10 -16.72
N ASP A 160 -21.13 -0.38 -17.74
CA ASP A 160 -21.74 -0.60 -19.05
C ASP A 160 -22.29 -2.03 -19.19
N THR A 161 -21.89 -2.95 -18.30
CA THR A 161 -22.28 -4.38 -18.39
C THR A 161 -23.01 -4.86 -17.13
N TRP A 162 -22.39 -4.74 -15.95
CA TRP A 162 -22.91 -5.35 -14.72
C TRP A 162 -23.94 -4.46 -14.01
N LEU A 163 -23.61 -3.19 -13.78
CA LEU A 163 -24.30 -2.24 -12.90
C LEU A 163 -24.87 -1.05 -13.68
N VAL A 164 -25.58 -1.34 -14.76
CA VAL A 164 -26.04 -0.33 -15.75
C VAL A 164 -27.05 0.67 -15.20
N ASP A 165 -27.74 0.31 -14.13
CA ASP A 165 -28.74 1.13 -13.45
C ASP A 165 -28.70 0.89 -11.94
N TYR A 166 -29.44 1.70 -11.19
CA TYR A 166 -29.47 1.65 -9.74
C TYR A 166 -30.05 0.32 -9.22
N GLU A 167 -31.02 -0.26 -9.91
CA GLU A 167 -31.63 -1.54 -9.50
C GLU A 167 -30.61 -2.67 -9.58
N LYS A 168 -29.83 -2.75 -10.67
CA LYS A 168 -28.75 -3.74 -10.81
C LYS A 168 -27.63 -3.53 -9.79
N LEU A 169 -27.33 -2.28 -9.45
CA LEU A 169 -26.37 -1.96 -8.40
C LEU A 169 -26.82 -2.55 -7.06
N VAL A 170 -28.08 -2.32 -6.67
CA VAL A 170 -28.68 -2.90 -5.46
C VAL A 170 -28.69 -4.43 -5.53
N GLN A 171 -29.11 -5.04 -6.65
CA GLN A 171 -29.11 -6.50 -6.82
C GLN A 171 -27.71 -7.11 -6.75
N PHE A 172 -26.69 -6.41 -7.26
CA PHE A 172 -25.30 -6.84 -7.16
C PHE A 172 -24.83 -6.88 -5.70
N PHE A 173 -25.20 -5.89 -4.90
CA PHE A 173 -24.84 -5.88 -3.49
C PHE A 173 -25.54 -6.97 -2.68
N HIS A 174 -26.81 -7.27 -2.98
CA HIS A 174 -27.48 -8.46 -2.43
C HIS A 174 -26.76 -9.77 -2.79
N PHE A 175 -26.09 -9.85 -3.94
CA PHE A 175 -25.32 -11.02 -4.37
C PHE A 175 -23.95 -11.14 -3.67
N MET A 176 -23.24 -10.04 -3.47
CA MET A 176 -21.84 -10.03 -2.98
C MET A 176 -21.66 -10.34 -1.49
N SER A 177 -22.74 -10.53 -0.72
CA SER A 177 -22.70 -10.80 0.72
C SER A 177 -21.79 -9.86 1.54
N MET A 178 -21.70 -8.58 1.14
CA MET A 178 -21.09 -7.42 1.82
C MET A 178 -19.73 -7.64 2.52
N GLU A 179 -18.86 -8.52 2.02
CA GLU A 179 -17.56 -8.78 2.68
C GLU A 179 -16.54 -7.62 2.50
N THR A 180 -16.75 -6.69 1.56
CA THR A 180 -15.78 -5.62 1.22
C THR A 180 -16.37 -4.20 1.28
N GLU A 181 -16.39 -3.65 2.49
CA GLU A 181 -17.02 -2.37 2.83
C GLU A 181 -16.58 -1.18 1.96
N TYR A 182 -15.28 -0.88 1.90
CA TYR A 182 -14.73 0.27 1.17
C TYR A 182 -15.06 0.23 -0.32
N LEU A 183 -15.00 -0.98 -0.90
CA LEU A 183 -15.30 -1.20 -2.31
C LEU A 183 -16.78 -0.92 -2.61
N ASN A 184 -17.67 -1.33 -1.71
CA ASN A 184 -19.11 -1.16 -1.88
C ASN A 184 -19.50 0.32 -1.85
N GLN A 185 -18.96 1.07 -0.88
CA GLN A 185 -19.15 2.52 -0.81
C GLN A 185 -18.63 3.21 -2.07
N PHE A 186 -17.42 2.85 -2.52
CA PHE A 186 -16.80 3.40 -3.74
C PHE A 186 -17.70 3.23 -4.97
N LEU A 187 -18.30 2.05 -5.17
CA LEU A 187 -19.16 1.77 -6.31
C LEU A 187 -20.46 2.60 -6.30
N TYR A 188 -21.05 2.88 -5.13
CA TYR A 188 -22.18 3.82 -5.07
C TYR A 188 -21.74 5.24 -5.41
N VAL A 189 -20.64 5.72 -4.82
CA VAL A 189 -20.10 7.06 -5.10
C VAL A 189 -19.84 7.26 -6.59
N GLU A 190 -19.19 6.29 -7.24
CA GLU A 190 -18.87 6.37 -8.66
C GLU A 190 -20.12 6.27 -9.55
N PHE A 191 -21.12 5.47 -9.16
CA PHE A 191 -22.42 5.44 -9.84
C PHE A 191 -23.09 6.83 -9.84
N PHE A 192 -23.17 7.50 -8.68
CA PHE A 192 -23.80 8.81 -8.58
C PHE A 192 -23.01 9.91 -9.31
N LYS A 193 -21.67 9.84 -9.32
CA LYS A 193 -20.83 10.76 -10.12
C LYS A 193 -21.10 10.64 -11.62
N ARG A 194 -21.25 9.41 -12.12
CA ARG A 194 -21.59 9.15 -13.54
C ARG A 194 -23.03 9.54 -13.88
N ASN A 195 -23.93 9.51 -12.90
CA ASN A 195 -25.35 9.81 -13.04
C ASN A 195 -25.78 11.04 -12.20
N PRO A 196 -25.25 12.25 -12.49
CA PRO A 196 -25.47 13.43 -11.63
C PRO A 196 -26.93 13.92 -11.59
N LYS A 197 -27.80 13.42 -12.48
CA LYS A 197 -29.24 13.70 -12.50
C LYS A 197 -30.07 12.75 -11.64
N PHE A 198 -29.49 11.61 -11.24
CA PHE A 198 -30.14 10.67 -10.34
C PHE A 198 -30.31 11.32 -8.96
N LYS A 199 -31.51 11.18 -8.37
CA LYS A 199 -31.83 11.75 -7.07
C LYS A 199 -32.45 10.67 -6.20
N LEU A 200 -31.85 10.45 -5.04
CA LEU A 200 -32.47 9.70 -3.96
C LEU A 200 -33.38 10.60 -3.14
N SER A 201 -34.44 10.02 -2.61
CA SER A 201 -35.42 10.64 -1.74
C SER A 201 -35.81 9.70 -0.61
N ALA A 202 -36.43 10.25 0.44
CA ALA A 202 -36.89 9.42 1.56
C ALA A 202 -37.93 8.35 1.18
N LYS A 203 -38.54 8.41 0.00
CA LYS A 203 -39.54 7.43 -0.48
C LYS A 203 -38.90 6.19 -1.10
N ASP A 204 -37.62 6.25 -1.41
CA ASP A 204 -36.89 5.14 -2.04
C ASP A 204 -36.50 4.07 -1.01
N PHE A 205 -36.74 4.32 0.29
CA PHE A 205 -36.32 3.47 1.39
C PHE A 205 -37.48 3.10 2.32
N SER A 206 -37.45 1.86 2.79
CA SER A 206 -38.28 1.39 3.91
C SER A 206 -37.51 1.65 5.21
N TRP A 207 -37.73 2.81 5.84
CA TRP A 207 -36.94 3.23 7.00
C TRP A 207 -37.00 2.25 8.17
N ASP A 208 -38.12 1.57 8.38
CA ASP A 208 -38.26 0.58 9.46
C ASP A 208 -37.45 -0.72 9.20
N GLU A 209 -37.00 -0.95 7.97
CA GLU A 209 -36.32 -2.18 7.52
C GLU A 209 -35.12 -1.86 6.62
N LEU A 210 -34.25 -0.92 7.03
CA LEU A 210 -33.07 -0.56 6.24
C LEU A 210 -32.10 -1.73 6.09
N THR A 211 -31.73 -2.05 4.85
CA THR A 211 -30.68 -3.02 4.57
C THR A 211 -29.29 -2.36 4.60
N MET A 212 -28.23 -3.16 4.69
CA MET A 212 -26.86 -2.66 4.54
C MET A 212 -26.63 -1.94 3.20
N SER A 213 -27.27 -2.42 2.13
CA SER A 213 -27.22 -1.80 0.81
C SER A 213 -27.81 -0.39 0.82
N ASP A 214 -28.89 -0.18 1.57
CA ASP A 214 -29.54 1.12 1.73
C ASP A 214 -28.65 2.08 2.50
N LEU A 215 -28.08 1.63 3.62
CA LEU A 215 -27.13 2.41 4.42
C LEU A 215 -25.92 2.85 3.59
N LEU A 216 -25.33 1.95 2.81
CA LEU A 216 -24.24 2.26 1.88
C LEU A 216 -24.63 3.29 0.82
N ALA A 217 -25.84 3.16 0.24
CA ALA A 217 -26.33 4.08 -0.77
C ALA A 217 -26.56 5.49 -0.18
N ILE A 218 -27.21 5.57 0.99
CA ILE A 218 -27.49 6.83 1.70
C ILE A 218 -26.18 7.49 2.13
N GLU A 219 -25.25 6.75 2.72
CA GLU A 219 -23.96 7.27 3.13
C GLU A 219 -23.16 7.79 1.93
N ALA A 220 -23.04 7.01 0.85
CA ALA A 220 -22.31 7.42 -0.35
C ALA A 220 -22.91 8.67 -1.00
N TYR A 221 -24.24 8.77 -1.05
CA TYR A 221 -24.95 9.92 -1.61
C TYR A 221 -24.77 11.16 -0.74
N THR A 222 -24.95 11.04 0.58
CA THR A 222 -24.78 12.18 1.52
C THR A 222 -23.33 12.66 1.57
N HIS A 223 -22.35 11.74 1.56
CA HIS A 223 -20.93 12.06 1.50
C HIS A 223 -20.58 12.83 0.20
N LEU A 224 -21.14 12.43 -0.95
CA LEU A 224 -20.90 13.09 -2.23
C LEU A 224 -21.44 14.53 -2.29
N TYR A 225 -22.59 14.79 -1.63
CA TYR A 225 -23.33 16.05 -1.74
C TYR A 225 -23.32 16.92 -0.46
N LYS A 226 -22.43 16.63 0.51
CA LYS A 226 -22.38 17.20 1.88
C LYS A 226 -22.42 18.74 2.00
N ASN A 227 -22.05 19.48 0.95
CA ASN A 227 -21.86 20.94 0.99
C ASN A 227 -23.13 21.73 0.60
N ASN A 228 -24.20 21.63 1.39
CA ASN A 228 -25.46 22.37 1.20
C ASN A 228 -26.11 22.15 -0.19
N ASP A 229 -26.23 20.89 -0.61
CA ASP A 229 -27.06 20.53 -1.76
C ASP A 229 -28.48 20.18 -1.28
N ASP A 230 -29.49 20.85 -1.84
CA ASP A 230 -30.93 20.60 -1.58
C ASP A 230 -31.31 19.11 -1.75
N ARG A 231 -30.49 18.32 -2.47
CA ARG A 231 -30.64 16.86 -2.58
C ARG A 231 -30.63 16.14 -1.24
N ILE A 232 -29.86 16.63 -0.26
CA ILE A 232 -29.73 15.98 1.03
C ILE A 232 -31.01 16.16 1.84
N GLU A 233 -31.60 17.36 1.83
CA GLU A 233 -32.82 17.69 2.57
C GLU A 233 -34.03 16.82 2.18
N VAL A 234 -34.07 16.35 0.93
CA VAL A 234 -35.15 15.47 0.42
C VAL A 234 -34.93 14.00 0.79
N LEU A 235 -33.70 13.64 1.17
CA LEU A 235 -33.29 12.27 1.48
C LEU A 235 -33.31 11.98 2.98
N ILE A 236 -32.58 12.77 3.77
CA ILE A 236 -32.31 12.42 5.17
C ILE A 236 -33.41 12.91 6.11
N PRO A 237 -33.76 12.13 7.14
CA PRO A 237 -34.77 12.52 8.12
C PRO A 237 -34.22 13.53 9.16
N THR A 238 -35.04 13.90 10.15
CA THR A 238 -34.59 14.70 11.29
C THR A 238 -33.69 13.87 12.22
N LEU A 239 -32.82 14.55 12.98
CA LEU A 239 -31.95 13.88 13.96
C LEU A 239 -32.75 13.10 15.01
N SER A 240 -33.84 13.68 15.52
CA SER A 240 -34.72 13.00 16.48
C SER A 240 -35.29 11.69 15.93
N PHE A 241 -35.77 11.67 14.67
CA PHE A 241 -36.27 10.44 14.03
C PHE A 241 -35.14 9.44 13.79
N TRP A 242 -33.94 9.91 13.43
CA TRP A 242 -32.78 9.03 13.23
C TRP A 242 -32.38 8.29 14.51
N VAL A 243 -32.42 8.99 15.66
CA VAL A 243 -32.15 8.37 16.97
C VAL A 243 -33.19 7.30 17.28
N GLU A 244 -34.48 7.61 17.11
CA GLU A 244 -35.58 6.65 17.32
C GLU A 244 -35.43 5.42 16.40
N LEU A 245 -35.01 5.63 15.15
CA LEU A 245 -34.75 4.54 14.22
C LEU A 245 -33.61 3.63 14.73
N ILE A 246 -32.47 4.20 15.13
CA ILE A 246 -31.35 3.42 15.67
C ILE A 246 -31.78 2.62 16.92
N GLU A 247 -32.52 3.26 17.83
CA GLU A 247 -33.01 2.62 19.05
C GLU A 247 -33.94 1.44 18.77
N ASN A 248 -34.83 1.58 17.79
CA ASN A 248 -35.79 0.54 17.41
C ASN A 248 -35.14 -0.58 16.61
N THR A 249 -34.29 -0.26 15.62
CA THR A 249 -33.64 -1.26 14.75
C THR A 249 -32.76 -2.22 15.54
N TYR A 250 -32.06 -1.75 16.57
CA TYR A 250 -31.13 -2.55 17.36
C TYR A 250 -31.64 -2.88 18.76
N GLU A 251 -32.94 -2.67 19.01
CA GLU A 251 -33.61 -2.94 20.29
C GLU A 251 -32.76 -2.46 21.49
N ILE A 252 -32.18 -1.26 21.38
CA ILE A 252 -31.14 -0.76 22.30
C ILE A 252 -31.68 -0.72 23.74
N ASN A 253 -32.98 -0.43 23.87
CA ASN A 253 -33.70 -0.38 25.14
C ASN A 253 -34.00 -1.77 25.73
N GLU A 254 -33.97 -2.85 24.94
CA GLU A 254 -34.21 -4.24 25.38
C GLU A 254 -32.91 -5.00 25.68
N GLY A 255 -31.78 -4.51 25.16
CA GLY A 255 -30.45 -4.87 25.61
C GLY A 255 -29.89 -6.14 24.97
N ILE A 256 -29.16 -5.96 23.86
CA ILE A 256 -27.70 -6.14 23.71
C ILE A 256 -27.42 -5.95 22.21
N VAL A 257 -26.84 -4.81 21.84
CA VAL A 257 -26.23 -4.65 20.50
C VAL A 257 -25.15 -5.72 20.36
N THR A 258 -25.24 -6.53 19.31
CA THR A 258 -24.31 -7.63 19.04
C THR A 258 -23.19 -7.20 18.09
N ASN A 259 -22.19 -8.06 17.91
CA ASN A 259 -21.13 -7.80 16.92
C ASN A 259 -21.67 -7.77 15.48
N GLU A 260 -22.78 -8.46 15.19
CA GLU A 260 -23.41 -8.49 13.86
C GLU A 260 -24.06 -7.14 13.52
N ASP A 261 -24.54 -6.43 14.55
CA ASP A 261 -25.19 -5.12 14.44
C ASP A 261 -24.18 -3.98 14.18
N CYS A 262 -22.93 -4.16 14.61
CA CYS A 262 -21.91 -3.12 14.64
C CYS A 262 -21.67 -2.48 13.27
N GLN A 263 -21.72 -3.25 12.17
CA GLN A 263 -21.48 -2.67 10.86
C GLN A 263 -22.60 -1.71 10.43
N GLY A 264 -23.86 -2.09 10.65
CA GLY A 264 -24.99 -1.23 10.28
C GLY A 264 -25.01 0.02 11.15
N LEU A 265 -24.75 -0.15 12.44
CA LEU A 265 -24.62 0.96 13.39
C LEU A 265 -23.50 1.93 12.99
N LEU A 266 -22.34 1.42 12.55
CA LEU A 266 -21.22 2.25 12.08
C LEU A 266 -21.67 3.17 10.94
N TYR A 267 -22.36 2.62 9.94
CA TYR A 267 -22.88 3.40 8.82
C TYR A 267 -23.97 4.39 9.24
N MET A 268 -24.85 4.00 10.17
CA MET A 268 -25.88 4.92 10.67
C MET A 268 -25.26 6.13 11.39
N PHE A 269 -24.16 5.95 12.10
CA PHE A 269 -23.38 7.03 12.68
C PHE A 269 -22.60 7.85 11.64
N LYS A 270 -22.05 7.24 10.58
CA LYS A 270 -21.43 7.99 9.47
C LYS A 270 -22.45 8.92 8.80
N ILE A 271 -23.67 8.44 8.59
CA ILE A 271 -24.78 9.25 8.04
C ILE A 271 -25.18 10.36 9.01
N SER A 272 -25.20 10.08 10.32
CA SER A 272 -25.65 11.07 11.31
C SER A 272 -24.79 12.33 11.37
N GLN A 273 -23.51 12.23 11.01
CA GLN A 273 -22.61 13.39 10.87
C GLN A 273 -23.01 14.37 9.76
N ASN A 274 -23.95 14.00 8.89
CA ASN A 274 -24.49 14.84 7.82
C ASN A 274 -25.90 15.36 8.14
N LEU A 275 -26.49 14.97 9.27
CA LEU A 275 -27.80 15.48 9.72
C LEU A 275 -27.67 16.89 10.30
N ASP A 276 -28.79 17.62 10.33
CA ASP A 276 -28.87 18.91 11.02
C ASP A 276 -28.78 18.70 12.54
N MET A 277 -27.62 19.05 13.10
CA MET A 277 -27.31 18.95 14.53
C MET A 277 -27.82 20.15 15.34
N CYS A 278 -28.49 21.13 14.72
CA CYS A 278 -29.08 22.28 15.42
C CYS A 278 -30.35 21.94 16.20
N ASP A 279 -30.97 20.78 15.98
CA ASP A 279 -32.11 20.30 16.77
C ASP A 279 -31.67 19.97 18.21
N GLU A 280 -32.04 20.81 19.17
CA GLU A 280 -31.69 20.61 20.58
C GLU A 280 -32.31 19.33 21.16
N THR A 281 -33.50 18.92 20.69
CA THR A 281 -34.14 17.68 21.14
C THR A 281 -33.38 16.49 20.59
N GLY A 282 -33.14 16.45 19.27
CA GLY A 282 -32.36 15.40 18.62
C GLY A 282 -30.93 15.31 19.15
N ARG A 283 -30.27 16.44 19.43
CA ARG A 283 -28.93 16.49 20.02
C ARG A 283 -28.87 15.81 21.38
N ARG A 284 -29.83 16.09 22.26
CA ARG A 284 -29.90 15.45 23.58
C ARG A 284 -30.17 13.95 23.47
N SER A 285 -31.09 13.55 22.58
CA SER A 285 -31.40 12.14 22.34
C SER A 285 -30.17 11.39 21.81
N MET A 286 -29.44 11.97 20.84
CA MET A 286 -28.22 11.39 20.29
C MET A 286 -27.10 11.27 21.33
N LEU A 287 -26.90 12.28 22.18
CA LEU A 287 -25.94 12.20 23.29
C LEU A 287 -26.30 11.08 24.29
N ASN A 288 -27.59 10.91 24.58
CA ASN A 288 -28.05 9.83 25.46
C ASN A 288 -27.84 8.46 24.82
N LEU A 289 -28.17 8.32 23.54
CA LEU A 289 -27.92 7.11 22.76
C LEU A 289 -26.43 6.72 22.76
N CYS A 290 -25.52 7.67 22.51
CA CYS A 290 -24.09 7.41 22.58
C CYS A 290 -23.67 6.89 23.97
N LYS A 291 -24.17 7.49 25.05
CA LYS A 291 -23.87 7.02 26.41
C LYS A 291 -24.32 5.58 26.63
N ILE A 292 -25.54 5.22 26.20
CA ILE A 292 -26.06 3.86 26.34
C ILE A 292 -25.19 2.87 25.55
N LEU A 293 -24.85 3.20 24.29
CA LEU A 293 -24.03 2.35 23.43
C LEU A 293 -22.62 2.12 23.97
N LEU A 294 -21.98 3.14 24.55
CA LEU A 294 -20.63 3.04 25.08
C LEU A 294 -20.55 2.15 26.34
N VAL A 295 -21.66 1.85 27.02
CA VAL A 295 -21.70 0.85 28.11
C VAL A 295 -21.61 -0.57 27.56
N ASN A 296 -22.02 -0.79 26.30
CA ASN A 296 -22.09 -2.12 25.72
C ASN A 296 -20.69 -2.71 25.45
N ASN A 297 -20.44 -3.90 25.99
CA ASN A 297 -19.18 -4.63 25.85
C ASN A 297 -18.99 -5.30 24.48
N SER A 298 -20.07 -5.49 23.71
CA SER A 298 -20.03 -6.06 22.36
C SER A 298 -19.76 -5.03 21.26
N LEU A 299 -19.68 -3.73 21.60
CA LEU A 299 -19.43 -2.68 20.63
C LEU A 299 -17.95 -2.69 20.18
N LEU A 300 -17.71 -2.81 18.88
CA LEU A 300 -16.34 -2.80 18.30
C LEU A 300 -15.64 -1.44 18.48
N GLU A 301 -14.31 -1.42 18.43
CA GLU A 301 -13.48 -0.20 18.61
C GLU A 301 -13.86 0.92 17.61
N GLU A 302 -14.13 0.58 16.35
CA GLU A 302 -14.54 1.56 15.32
C GLU A 302 -15.90 2.21 15.65
N ASN A 303 -16.84 1.43 16.18
CA ASN A 303 -18.14 1.93 16.62
C ASN A 303 -18.01 2.83 17.87
N GLN A 304 -17.17 2.43 18.83
CA GLN A 304 -16.89 3.26 20.00
C GLN A 304 -16.27 4.59 19.56
N LYS A 305 -15.33 4.56 18.61
CA LYS A 305 -14.68 5.75 18.06
C LYS A 305 -15.67 6.69 17.39
N ILE A 306 -16.51 6.22 16.48
CA ILE A 306 -17.48 7.10 15.80
C ILE A 306 -18.56 7.64 16.77
N CYS A 307 -18.92 6.87 17.80
CA CYS A 307 -19.81 7.35 18.87
C CYS A 307 -19.17 8.52 19.62
N LEU A 308 -17.88 8.40 19.98
CA LEU A 308 -17.13 9.44 20.67
C LEU A 308 -16.87 10.67 19.79
N GLU A 309 -16.57 10.48 18.50
CA GLU A 309 -16.48 11.58 17.51
C GLU A 309 -17.80 12.34 17.39
N THR A 310 -18.93 11.60 17.37
CA THR A 310 -20.27 12.19 17.34
C THR A 310 -20.61 12.90 18.64
N MET A 311 -20.24 12.35 19.80
CA MET A 311 -20.39 13.05 21.08
C MET A 311 -19.57 14.35 21.09
N TYR A 312 -18.33 14.31 20.61
CA TYR A 312 -17.47 15.49 20.53
C TYR A 312 -18.05 16.56 19.60
N SER A 313 -18.57 16.18 18.42
CA SER A 313 -19.19 17.11 17.48
C SER A 313 -20.45 17.79 18.05
N LEU A 314 -21.22 17.08 18.87
CA LEU A 314 -22.43 17.59 19.54
C LEU A 314 -22.15 18.47 20.76
N ILE A 315 -21.03 18.24 21.46
CA ILE A 315 -20.61 19.06 22.60
C ILE A 315 -19.86 20.31 22.12
N GLY A 316 -19.00 20.17 21.11
CA GLY A 316 -18.28 21.28 20.48
C GLY A 316 -17.17 21.93 21.32
N ASN A 317 -17.06 21.58 22.61
CA ASN A 317 -16.04 22.07 23.53
C ASN A 317 -15.22 20.90 24.10
N VAL A 318 -13.89 20.97 23.97
CA VAL A 318 -12.96 19.91 24.39
C VAL A 318 -12.95 19.72 25.92
N ASP A 319 -12.99 20.81 26.70
CA ASP A 319 -13.04 20.73 28.16
C ASP A 319 -14.33 20.03 28.65
N GLU A 320 -15.47 20.42 28.08
CA GLU A 320 -16.77 19.86 28.43
C GLU A 320 -16.89 18.39 27.98
N PHE A 321 -16.32 18.05 26.82
CA PHE A 321 -16.24 16.67 26.35
C PHE A 321 -15.46 15.79 27.33
N TYR A 322 -14.22 16.15 27.67
CA TYR A 322 -13.43 15.33 28.59
C TYR A 322 -14.00 15.30 30.01
N ARG A 323 -14.64 16.37 30.49
CA ARG A 323 -15.40 16.33 31.74
C ARG A 323 -16.53 15.30 31.69
N THR A 324 -17.31 15.30 30.60
CA THR A 324 -18.38 14.33 30.38
C THR A 324 -17.83 12.90 30.36
N ILE A 325 -16.68 12.67 29.71
CA ILE A 325 -16.01 11.36 29.68
C ILE A 325 -15.55 10.96 31.09
N VAL A 326 -14.92 11.85 31.84
CA VAL A 326 -14.48 11.55 33.22
C VAL A 326 -15.66 11.25 34.14
N GLU A 327 -16.74 12.03 34.06
CA GLU A 327 -17.99 11.77 34.81
C GLU A 327 -18.53 10.37 34.48
N TYR A 328 -18.60 10.04 33.20
CA TYR A 328 -19.08 8.75 32.74
C TYR A 328 -18.18 7.57 33.17
N LEU A 329 -16.85 7.72 33.10
CA LEU A 329 -15.91 6.70 33.58
C LEU A 329 -16.03 6.47 35.09
N ASN A 330 -16.29 7.52 35.87
CA ASN A 330 -16.53 7.42 37.31
C ASN A 330 -17.88 6.73 37.62
N GLU A 331 -18.93 6.99 36.84
CA GLU A 331 -20.22 6.29 36.95
C GLU A 331 -20.04 4.77 36.72
N ILE A 332 -19.29 4.39 35.67
CA ILE A 332 -18.97 2.98 35.39
C ILE A 332 -18.14 2.35 36.53
N SER A 333 -17.18 3.09 37.08
CA SER A 333 -16.23 2.58 38.08
C SER A 333 -16.80 2.45 39.51
N THR A 334 -17.88 3.17 39.84
CA THR A 334 -18.46 3.20 41.21
C THR A 334 -19.51 2.12 41.47
N GLY A 335 -19.98 1.41 40.44
CA GLY A 335 -21.11 0.48 40.55
C GLY A 335 -20.82 -0.86 41.23
N ILE A 336 -19.59 -1.40 41.17
CA ILE A 336 -19.25 -2.75 41.64
C ILE A 336 -17.76 -2.75 42.04
N ALA A 337 -17.34 -3.48 43.08
CA ALA A 337 -15.93 -3.70 43.39
C ALA A 337 -15.19 -4.14 42.11
N MET A 338 -14.22 -3.34 41.64
CA MET A 338 -13.63 -3.40 40.29
C MET A 338 -13.48 -4.82 39.75
N ASP A 339 -14.48 -5.26 38.98
CA ASP A 339 -14.31 -6.39 38.08
C ASP A 339 -13.30 -5.93 37.01
N ASN A 340 -12.34 -6.80 36.71
CA ASN A 340 -11.30 -6.53 35.73
C ASN A 340 -11.91 -6.21 34.35
N SER A 341 -13.08 -6.76 34.05
CA SER A 341 -13.85 -6.46 32.83
C SER A 341 -14.27 -4.99 32.72
N ILE A 342 -14.71 -4.39 33.83
CA ILE A 342 -15.16 -2.99 33.90
C ILE A 342 -13.96 -2.05 33.71
N LEU A 343 -12.83 -2.38 34.34
CA LEU A 343 -11.60 -1.61 34.21
C LEU A 343 -11.05 -1.64 32.78
N VAL A 344 -11.07 -2.81 32.12
CA VAL A 344 -10.71 -2.94 30.70
C VAL A 344 -11.59 -2.01 29.85
N LYS A 345 -12.91 -2.07 30.02
CA LYS A 345 -13.84 -1.22 29.25
C LYS A 345 -13.60 0.27 29.48
N ALA A 346 -13.35 0.68 30.73
CA ALA A 346 -13.09 2.07 31.07
C ALA A 346 -11.78 2.60 30.46
N LEU A 347 -10.70 1.81 30.50
CA LEU A 347 -9.43 2.18 29.87
C LEU A 347 -9.51 2.16 28.34
N GLU A 348 -10.28 1.24 27.77
CA GLU A 348 -10.56 1.20 26.34
C GLU A 348 -11.27 2.49 25.89
N LEU A 349 -12.37 2.86 26.54
CA LEU A 349 -13.10 4.10 26.29
C LEU A 349 -12.22 5.34 26.45
N LEU A 350 -11.40 5.39 27.51
CA LEU A 350 -10.45 6.48 27.73
C LEU A 350 -9.46 6.59 26.57
N SER A 351 -8.84 5.48 26.16
CA SER A 351 -7.89 5.46 25.04
C SER A 351 -8.52 5.90 23.73
N ILE A 352 -9.72 5.39 23.38
CA ILE A 352 -10.42 5.74 22.15
C ILE A 352 -10.88 7.19 22.17
N SER A 353 -11.20 7.76 23.34
CA SER A 353 -11.57 9.18 23.45
C SER A 353 -10.44 10.11 22.99
N PHE A 354 -9.18 9.76 23.27
CA PHE A 354 -8.03 10.51 22.78
C PHE A 354 -7.79 10.33 21.27
N GLU A 355 -8.11 9.16 20.72
CA GLU A 355 -8.01 8.92 19.27
C GLU A 355 -9.12 9.62 18.48
N ALA A 356 -10.31 9.73 19.05
CA ALA A 356 -11.46 10.41 18.49
C ALA A 356 -11.26 11.94 18.47
N VAL A 357 -10.69 12.49 19.56
CA VAL A 357 -10.47 13.94 19.71
C VAL A 357 -8.98 14.25 19.49
N GLN A 358 -8.58 14.37 18.23
CA GLN A 358 -7.18 14.66 17.83
C GLN A 358 -6.84 16.15 17.95
N VAL A 359 -7.06 16.75 19.13
CA VAL A 359 -6.81 18.17 19.39
C VAL A 359 -5.79 18.33 20.52
N CYS A 360 -4.85 19.26 20.37
CA CYS A 360 -3.94 19.61 21.46
C CYS A 360 -4.74 20.16 22.64
N TYR A 361 -4.59 19.53 23.80
CA TYR A 361 -5.41 19.83 24.96
C TYR A 361 -4.59 19.69 26.23
N ASN A 362 -4.51 20.79 26.99
CA ASN A 362 -3.76 20.86 28.22
C ASN A 362 -4.70 21.25 29.36
N SER A 363 -5.11 20.27 30.16
CA SER A 363 -5.93 20.48 31.33
C SER A 363 -5.31 19.78 32.53
N PRO A 364 -4.95 20.51 33.60
CA PRO A 364 -4.44 19.93 34.83
C PRO A 364 -5.40 18.91 35.45
N GLN A 365 -6.71 19.16 35.34
CA GLN A 365 -7.77 18.28 35.86
C GLN A 365 -7.75 16.91 35.17
N ILE A 366 -7.59 16.91 33.84
CA ILE A 366 -7.54 15.69 33.05
C ILE A 366 -6.19 14.99 33.21
N ALA A 367 -5.08 15.74 33.30
CA ALA A 367 -3.78 15.17 33.63
C ALA A 367 -3.80 14.44 34.98
N GLU A 368 -4.32 15.08 36.03
CA GLU A 368 -4.46 14.48 37.37
C GLU A 368 -5.36 13.24 37.35
N PHE A 369 -6.47 13.29 36.61
CA PHE A 369 -7.34 12.13 36.44
C PHE A 369 -6.59 10.97 35.78
N ILE A 370 -5.92 11.20 34.65
CA ILE A 370 -5.18 10.15 33.94
C ILE A 370 -4.05 9.59 34.80
N GLU A 371 -3.32 10.44 35.54
CA GLU A 371 -2.30 9.99 36.49
C GLU A 371 -2.91 9.08 37.56
N SER A 372 -4.02 9.51 38.17
CA SER A 372 -4.69 8.72 39.21
C SER A 372 -5.33 7.43 38.69
N TYR A 373 -5.72 7.37 37.41
CA TYR A 373 -6.49 6.28 36.83
C TYR A 373 -5.63 5.27 36.05
N ALA A 374 -4.72 5.73 35.18
CA ALA A 374 -3.95 4.88 34.29
C ALA A 374 -2.61 4.43 34.92
N VAL A 375 -1.90 5.30 35.64
CA VAL A 375 -0.55 4.97 36.17
C VAL A 375 -0.56 3.79 37.15
N PRO A 376 -1.50 3.66 38.10
CA PRO A 376 -1.54 2.51 39.01
C PRO A 376 -1.70 1.17 38.27
N ASN A 377 -2.26 1.21 37.07
CA ASN A 377 -2.53 0.04 36.24
C ASN A 377 -1.32 -0.39 35.40
N LEU A 378 -0.19 0.30 35.48
CA LEU A 378 1.07 -0.13 34.85
C LEU A 378 1.81 -1.23 35.65
N GLU A 379 1.45 -1.44 36.91
CA GLU A 379 2.02 -2.51 37.75
C GLU A 379 1.20 -3.81 37.74
N THR A 380 0.08 -3.82 37.01
CA THR A 380 -0.84 -4.97 36.95
C THR A 380 -0.22 -6.17 36.22
N ARG A 381 -0.69 -7.38 36.58
CA ARG A 381 -0.33 -8.62 35.87
C ARG A 381 -1.17 -8.84 34.62
N ASP A 382 -2.34 -8.20 34.54
CA ASP A 382 -3.24 -8.30 33.39
C ASP A 382 -2.66 -7.54 32.18
N GLN A 383 -2.46 -8.25 31.08
CA GLN A 383 -1.81 -7.68 29.91
C GLN A 383 -2.68 -6.68 29.15
N THR A 384 -3.99 -6.91 29.15
CA THR A 384 -4.94 -6.03 28.49
C THR A 384 -5.03 -4.71 29.24
N VAL A 385 -5.16 -4.77 30.57
CA VAL A 385 -5.20 -3.58 31.42
C VAL A 385 -3.90 -2.78 31.32
N TYR A 386 -2.75 -3.45 31.40
CA TYR A 386 -1.44 -2.80 31.22
C TYR A 386 -1.35 -2.09 29.86
N HIS A 387 -1.72 -2.79 28.79
CA HIS A 387 -1.66 -2.26 27.42
C HIS A 387 -2.55 -1.03 27.26
N LEU A 388 -3.81 -1.07 27.73
CA LEU A 388 -4.76 0.04 27.61
C LEU A 388 -4.38 1.24 28.48
N ALA A 389 -3.86 0.99 29.69
CA ALA A 389 -3.34 2.04 30.56
C ALA A 389 -2.15 2.77 29.92
N LEU A 390 -1.19 2.01 29.37
CA LEU A 390 -0.06 2.58 28.63
C LEU A 390 -0.53 3.32 27.37
N LYS A 391 -1.42 2.73 26.57
CA LYS A 391 -2.01 3.37 25.37
C LYS A 391 -2.65 4.72 25.71
N SER A 392 -3.42 4.79 26.81
CA SER A 392 -4.06 6.03 27.27
C SER A 392 -3.04 7.12 27.63
N LEU A 393 -1.97 6.76 28.35
CA LEU A 393 -0.90 7.70 28.70
C LEU A 393 -0.14 8.21 27.46
N LEU A 394 0.18 7.32 26.52
CA LEU A 394 0.87 7.66 25.27
C LEU A 394 0.02 8.61 24.42
N LEU A 395 -1.27 8.29 24.23
CA LEU A 395 -2.18 9.12 23.43
C LEU A 395 -2.39 10.51 24.03
N TYR A 396 -2.60 10.60 25.34
CA TYR A 396 -2.71 11.90 25.99
C TYR A 396 -1.39 12.69 25.93
N SER A 397 -0.25 12.00 26.00
CA SER A 397 1.07 12.62 25.83
C SER A 397 1.25 13.27 24.44
N LEU A 398 0.63 12.71 23.39
CA LEU A 398 0.63 13.33 22.05
C LEU A 398 -0.22 14.61 22.00
N GLN A 399 -1.30 14.69 22.79
CA GLN A 399 -2.15 15.88 22.88
C GLN A 399 -1.58 16.96 23.82
N CYS A 400 -0.82 16.56 24.84
CA CYS A 400 -0.22 17.43 25.85
C CYS A 400 1.29 17.15 25.99
N ALA A 401 2.11 17.88 25.23
CA ALA A 401 3.57 17.73 25.26
C ALA A 401 4.17 17.94 26.67
N ALA A 402 3.60 18.84 27.49
CA ALA A 402 4.08 19.04 28.86
C ALA A 402 3.93 17.78 29.71
N PHE A 403 2.82 17.06 29.57
CA PHE A 403 2.56 15.79 30.23
C PHE A 403 3.46 14.67 29.67
N GLY A 404 3.62 14.61 28.35
CA GLY A 404 4.48 13.60 27.74
C GLY A 404 5.94 13.71 28.16
N ARG A 405 6.46 14.94 28.33
CA ARG A 405 7.83 15.17 28.80
C ARG A 405 8.06 14.63 30.22
N THR A 406 7.10 14.75 31.13
CA THR A 406 7.25 14.26 32.51
C THR A 406 7.21 12.73 32.61
N HIS A 407 6.65 12.06 31.60
CA HIS A 407 6.50 10.59 31.55
C HIS A 407 7.43 9.92 30.53
N MET A 408 8.31 10.67 29.86
CA MET A 408 9.12 10.15 28.76
C MET A 408 10.04 9.00 29.18
N ASP A 409 10.63 9.08 30.38
CA ASP A 409 11.49 8.01 30.92
C ASP A 409 10.71 6.69 31.06
N LEU A 410 9.45 6.76 31.50
CA LEU A 410 8.57 5.59 31.60
C LEU A 410 8.29 4.97 30.23
N PHE A 411 8.15 5.78 29.18
CA PHE A 411 7.94 5.27 27.82
C PHE A 411 9.22 4.64 27.26
N LEU A 412 10.38 5.25 27.52
CA LEU A 412 11.67 4.68 27.14
C LEU A 412 11.96 3.36 27.88
N ASP A 413 11.57 3.23 29.15
CA ASP A 413 11.66 1.95 29.87
C ASP A 413 10.68 0.91 29.30
N ALA A 414 9.45 1.32 28.94
CA ALA A 414 8.43 0.43 28.41
C ALA A 414 8.82 -0.18 27.04
N ILE A 415 9.64 0.50 26.24
CA ILE A 415 10.08 -0.02 24.93
C ILE A 415 11.06 -1.19 25.05
N GLU A 416 11.70 -1.37 26.22
CA GLU A 416 12.57 -2.52 26.51
C GLU A 416 11.78 -3.78 26.90
N SER A 417 10.45 -3.72 26.84
CA SER A 417 9.57 -4.85 27.11
C SER A 417 9.86 -6.06 26.23
N THR A 418 9.72 -7.25 26.81
CA THR A 418 9.78 -8.53 26.05
C THR A 418 8.54 -8.78 25.19
N LYS A 419 7.47 -7.99 25.37
CA LYS A 419 6.18 -8.13 24.69
C LYS A 419 6.14 -7.25 23.45
N LYS A 420 6.02 -7.89 22.29
CA LYS A 420 6.13 -7.23 20.97
C LYS A 420 5.06 -6.17 20.73
N ASP A 421 3.84 -6.39 21.20
CA ASP A 421 2.72 -5.46 21.11
C ASP A 421 2.98 -4.16 21.89
N VAL A 422 3.56 -4.26 23.08
CA VAL A 422 3.98 -3.10 23.88
C VAL A 422 5.09 -2.32 23.17
N VAL A 423 6.11 -3.03 22.68
CA VAL A 423 7.22 -2.42 21.93
C VAL A 423 6.69 -1.68 20.70
N LEU A 424 5.78 -2.28 19.94
CA LEU A 424 5.19 -1.67 18.74
C LEU A 424 4.35 -0.43 19.08
N LEU A 425 3.59 -0.48 20.17
CA LEU A 425 2.78 0.64 20.65
C LEU A 425 3.66 1.84 21.01
N VAL A 426 4.70 1.61 21.82
CA VAL A 426 5.64 2.66 22.24
C VAL A 426 6.47 3.16 21.06
N LEU A 427 6.91 2.27 20.16
CA LEU A 427 7.68 2.66 18.97
C LEU A 427 6.86 3.58 18.05
N LYS A 428 5.58 3.28 17.82
CA LYS A 428 4.67 4.17 17.08
C LYS A 428 4.53 5.52 17.78
N PHE A 429 4.30 5.52 19.09
CA PHE A 429 4.24 6.75 19.88
C PHE A 429 5.50 7.59 19.75
N LEU A 430 6.70 7.00 19.83
CA LEU A 430 7.95 7.75 19.72
C LEU A 430 8.11 8.40 18.35
N PHE A 431 7.70 7.72 17.27
CA PHE A 431 7.69 8.34 15.95
C PHE A 431 6.66 9.47 15.88
N ASP A 432 5.43 9.26 16.33
CA ASP A 432 4.39 10.30 16.34
C ASP A 432 4.81 11.50 17.19
N TRP A 433 5.45 11.27 18.33
CA TRP A 433 6.07 12.31 19.17
C TRP A 433 7.11 13.12 18.40
N ILE A 434 8.03 12.44 17.69
CA ILE A 434 9.05 13.12 16.89
C ILE A 434 8.42 13.94 15.76
N LEU A 435 7.35 13.43 15.14
CA LEU A 435 6.65 14.13 14.06
C LEU A 435 5.91 15.38 14.55
N LEU A 436 5.34 15.34 15.76
CA LEU A 436 4.59 16.47 16.34
C LEU A 436 5.50 17.48 17.06
N ASN A 437 6.46 17.00 17.83
CA ASN A 437 7.27 17.80 18.76
C ASN A 437 8.76 17.90 18.37
N GLY A 438 9.21 17.17 17.34
CA GLY A 438 10.63 17.04 17.00
C GLY A 438 11.39 16.14 17.97
N PHE A 439 12.73 16.19 17.95
CA PHE A 439 13.60 15.49 18.92
C PHE A 439 13.64 16.20 20.28
N ASP A 440 12.46 16.55 20.77
CA ASP A 440 12.22 17.17 22.07
C ASP A 440 12.17 16.07 23.14
N PHE A 441 13.31 15.39 23.29
CA PHE A 441 13.64 14.56 24.42
C PHE A 441 14.55 15.38 25.36
N ASN A 442 14.73 14.95 26.60
CA ASN A 442 15.75 15.55 27.46
C ASN A 442 17.10 15.54 26.71
N GLN A 443 17.83 16.66 26.68
CA GLN A 443 18.95 16.89 25.73
C GLN A 443 20.04 15.80 25.73
N GLU A 444 20.20 15.07 26.85
CA GLU A 444 21.15 13.96 26.99
C GLU A 444 20.66 12.65 26.34
N GLN A 445 19.35 12.46 26.15
CA GLN A 445 18.74 11.23 25.65
C GLN A 445 18.57 11.21 24.12
N THR A 446 18.55 12.38 23.46
CA THR A 446 18.29 12.50 22.01
C THR A 446 19.16 11.58 21.12
N PRO A 447 20.50 11.51 21.29
CA PRO A 447 21.33 10.62 20.46
C PRO A 447 21.08 9.14 20.75
N LEU A 448 20.75 8.80 22.01
CA LEU A 448 20.48 7.44 22.44
C LEU A 448 19.18 6.93 21.80
N VAL A 449 18.13 7.74 21.82
CA VAL A 449 16.83 7.42 21.22
C VAL A 449 16.97 7.21 19.71
N SER A 450 17.70 8.08 19.00
CA SER A 450 17.95 7.90 17.56
C SER A 450 18.61 6.56 17.25
N LYS A 451 19.68 6.20 17.98
CA LYS A 451 20.37 4.91 17.83
C LYS A 451 19.46 3.72 18.16
N MET A 452 18.64 3.84 19.20
CA MET A 452 17.68 2.83 19.60
C MET A 452 16.63 2.59 18.49
N LEU A 453 16.07 3.64 17.91
CA LEU A 453 15.08 3.55 16.82
C LEU A 453 15.64 2.81 15.59
N VAL A 454 16.90 3.04 15.24
CA VAL A 454 17.58 2.31 14.16
C VAL A 454 17.71 0.82 14.48
N GLY A 455 17.97 0.45 15.74
CA GLY A 455 18.07 -0.95 16.15
C GLY A 455 16.81 -1.77 15.87
N TYR A 456 15.63 -1.14 15.83
CA TYR A 456 14.37 -1.81 15.49
C TYR A 456 14.22 -2.18 14.00
N LEU A 457 15.16 -1.77 13.14
CA LEU A 457 15.27 -2.26 11.76
C LEU A 457 15.68 -3.74 11.70
N ASP A 458 16.41 -4.25 12.69
CA ASP A 458 16.91 -5.64 12.68
C ASP A 458 15.84 -6.67 13.06
N HIS A 459 14.76 -6.23 13.69
CA HIS A 459 13.71 -7.10 14.20
C HIS A 459 12.53 -7.24 13.24
N ASP A 460 12.24 -8.47 12.80
CA ASP A 460 11.17 -8.75 11.83
C ASP A 460 9.78 -8.25 12.25
N TYR A 461 9.47 -8.19 13.55
CA TYR A 461 8.16 -7.74 14.04
C TYR A 461 7.99 -6.22 14.04
N SER A 462 9.07 -5.44 14.18
CA SER A 462 9.05 -3.97 14.22
C SER A 462 9.53 -3.29 12.94
N LYS A 463 10.20 -4.04 12.06
CA LYS A 463 10.84 -3.54 10.83
C LYS A 463 9.95 -2.62 10.01
N SER A 464 8.69 -2.98 9.78
CA SER A 464 7.75 -2.14 9.02
C SER A 464 7.49 -0.78 9.67
N VAL A 465 7.26 -0.77 11.00
CA VAL A 465 7.02 0.46 11.77
C VAL A 465 8.29 1.32 11.83
N ALA A 466 9.45 0.69 12.06
CA ALA A 466 10.73 1.37 12.11
C ALA A 466 11.10 2.01 10.76
N VAL A 467 10.94 1.28 9.64
CA VAL A 467 11.18 1.82 8.29
C VAL A 467 10.25 3.00 8.01
N GLU A 468 8.94 2.83 8.24
CA GLU A 468 7.98 3.91 7.99
C GLU A 468 8.27 5.16 8.82
N GLY A 469 8.51 4.99 10.13
CA GLY A 469 8.82 6.07 11.04
C GLY A 469 10.12 6.81 10.68
N LEU A 470 11.21 6.09 10.44
CA LEU A 470 12.50 6.70 10.06
C LEU A 470 12.40 7.42 8.71
N CYS A 471 11.69 6.86 7.73
CA CYS A 471 11.42 7.51 6.45
C CYS A 471 10.66 8.83 6.63
N LYS A 472 9.61 8.87 7.45
CA LYS A 472 8.87 10.11 7.76
C LYS A 472 9.77 11.14 8.45
N CYS A 473 10.55 10.72 9.44
CA CYS A 473 11.47 11.59 10.18
C CYS A 473 12.57 12.18 9.29
N LEU A 474 13.12 11.42 8.34
CA LEU A 474 14.08 11.90 7.35
C LEU A 474 13.43 12.86 6.35
N LEU A 475 12.23 12.54 5.85
CA LEU A 475 11.51 13.37 4.88
C LEU A 475 11.17 14.76 5.44
N LEU A 476 10.76 14.81 6.70
CA LEU A 476 10.44 16.05 7.42
C LEU A 476 11.67 16.69 8.09
N LYS A 477 12.87 16.14 7.90
CA LYS A 477 14.15 16.63 8.43
C LYS A 477 14.23 16.70 9.97
N HIS A 478 13.44 15.89 10.66
CA HIS A 478 13.63 15.67 12.10
C HIS A 478 14.91 14.85 12.36
N ILE A 479 15.22 13.89 11.49
CA ILE A 479 16.51 13.19 11.44
C ILE A 479 17.29 13.67 10.22
N THR A 480 18.58 13.96 10.41
CA THR A 480 19.51 14.27 9.30
C THR A 480 20.78 13.42 9.34
N ASP A 481 20.79 12.35 10.13
CA ASP A 481 21.94 11.45 10.24
C ASP A 481 22.06 10.56 9.00
N GLU A 482 23.18 10.72 8.29
CA GLU A 482 23.58 9.95 7.12
C GLU A 482 23.65 8.43 7.39
N ASN A 483 23.96 8.02 8.62
CA ASN A 483 24.05 6.60 8.96
C ASN A 483 22.67 5.93 8.96
N VAL A 484 21.63 6.62 9.41
CA VAL A 484 20.24 6.13 9.35
C VAL A 484 19.83 5.89 7.90
N LEU A 485 20.16 6.83 7.01
CA LEU A 485 19.89 6.70 5.58
C LEU A 485 20.67 5.51 4.96
N CYS A 486 21.92 5.30 5.40
CA CYS A 486 22.73 4.16 4.97
C CYS A 486 22.07 2.83 5.33
N GLU A 487 21.63 2.65 6.58
CA GLU A 487 20.94 1.42 7.03
C GLU A 487 19.65 1.16 6.25
N LEU A 488 18.83 2.18 6.00
CA LEU A 488 17.60 2.05 5.20
C LEU A 488 17.89 1.63 3.75
N ILE A 489 18.92 2.21 3.13
CA ILE A 489 19.31 1.83 1.76
C ILE A 489 19.84 0.39 1.74
N VAL A 490 20.70 0.02 2.69
CA VAL A 490 21.23 -1.35 2.80
C VAL A 490 20.07 -2.34 2.94
N LEU A 491 19.13 -2.07 3.85
CA LEU A 491 17.94 -2.90 4.06
C LEU A 491 17.11 -3.02 2.77
N TYR A 492 16.90 -1.94 2.03
CA TYR A 492 16.15 -1.93 0.77
C TYR A 492 16.83 -2.71 -0.36
N MET A 493 18.16 -2.80 -0.35
CA MET A 493 18.95 -3.46 -1.40
C MET A 493 19.19 -4.95 -1.16
N ILE A 494 18.95 -5.44 0.06
CA ILE A 494 19.11 -6.84 0.43
C ILE A 494 17.92 -7.67 -0.10
N PRO A 495 18.16 -8.79 -0.82
CA PRO A 495 17.09 -9.62 -1.39
C PRO A 495 16.10 -10.19 -0.37
N GLU A 496 16.57 -10.54 0.83
CA GLU A 496 15.77 -11.12 1.92
C GLU A 496 14.65 -10.16 2.37
N THR A 497 14.83 -8.86 2.19
CA THR A 497 13.82 -7.84 2.50
C THR A 497 12.58 -7.97 1.60
N ALA A 498 12.69 -8.62 0.43
CA ALA A 498 11.56 -8.87 -0.47
C ALA A 498 10.41 -9.66 0.18
N ARG A 499 10.67 -10.39 1.27
CA ARG A 499 9.65 -11.10 2.06
C ARG A 499 8.76 -10.16 2.89
N PHE A 500 9.10 -8.87 2.99
CA PHE A 500 8.34 -7.83 3.68
C PHE A 500 7.75 -6.83 2.67
N PRO A 501 6.55 -7.06 2.13
CA PRO A 501 5.98 -6.21 1.09
C PRO A 501 5.83 -4.75 1.52
N LEU A 502 5.40 -4.50 2.77
CA LEU A 502 5.21 -3.14 3.30
C LEU A 502 6.53 -2.37 3.39
N VAL A 503 7.61 -3.02 3.82
CA VAL A 503 8.95 -2.42 3.86
C VAL A 503 9.39 -2.03 2.46
N MET A 504 9.29 -2.95 1.49
CA MET A 504 9.69 -2.68 0.11
C MET A 504 8.87 -1.56 -0.54
N GLN A 505 7.56 -1.54 -0.31
CA GLN A 505 6.68 -0.49 -0.82
C GLN A 505 6.98 0.86 -0.19
N CYS A 506 7.11 0.91 1.15
CA CYS A 506 7.44 2.13 1.88
C CYS A 506 8.79 2.70 1.44
N SER A 507 9.86 1.87 1.44
CA SER A 507 11.19 2.29 1.01
C SER A 507 11.22 2.75 -0.44
N SER A 508 10.57 2.02 -1.36
CA SER A 508 10.51 2.42 -2.77
C SER A 508 9.83 3.77 -2.96
N TYR A 509 8.72 4.02 -2.27
CA TYR A 509 8.02 5.31 -2.32
C TYR A 509 8.85 6.43 -1.69
N PHE A 510 9.42 6.15 -0.51
CA PHE A 510 10.27 7.10 0.21
C PHE A 510 11.47 7.55 -0.62
N PHE A 511 12.28 6.62 -1.15
CA PHE A 511 13.48 6.99 -1.89
C PHE A 511 13.16 7.74 -3.19
N ASP A 512 12.07 7.38 -3.87
CA ASP A 512 11.62 8.09 -5.08
C ASP A 512 11.33 9.57 -4.78
N ILE A 513 10.61 9.85 -3.68
CA ILE A 513 10.26 11.21 -3.29
C ILE A 513 11.47 11.93 -2.68
N PHE A 514 12.16 11.30 -1.73
CA PHE A 514 13.25 11.89 -0.97
C PHE A 514 14.38 12.37 -1.89
N THR A 515 14.77 11.56 -2.88
CA THR A 515 15.86 11.87 -3.81
C THR A 515 15.50 12.97 -4.82
N LYS A 516 14.23 13.08 -5.20
CA LYS A 516 13.76 14.09 -6.16
C LYS A 516 13.37 15.41 -5.48
N ALA A 517 13.15 15.40 -4.17
CA ALA A 517 12.69 16.56 -3.42
C ALA A 517 13.72 17.70 -3.34
N SER A 518 15.01 17.38 -3.12
CA SER A 518 16.05 18.41 -3.01
C SER A 518 17.46 17.88 -3.32
N LEU A 519 18.36 18.79 -3.70
CA LEU A 519 19.75 18.46 -3.96
C LEU A 519 20.47 18.04 -2.67
N GLU A 520 20.13 18.63 -1.52
CA GLU A 520 20.74 18.28 -0.23
C GLU A 520 20.52 16.80 0.10
N ASN A 521 19.36 16.25 -0.25
CA ASN A 521 19.04 14.83 -0.05
C ASN A 521 19.89 13.94 -0.97
N GLN A 522 20.08 14.33 -2.24
CA GLN A 522 20.97 13.61 -3.15
C GLN A 522 22.43 13.66 -2.69
N VAL A 523 22.89 14.81 -2.16
CA VAL A 523 24.22 14.96 -1.56
C VAL A 523 24.38 14.08 -0.31
N MET A 524 23.32 13.89 0.48
CA MET A 524 23.34 12.97 1.62
C MET A 524 23.62 11.53 1.15
N ILE A 525 22.97 11.09 0.06
CA ILE A 525 23.19 9.77 -0.55
C ILE A 525 24.59 9.68 -1.17
N GLN A 526 25.06 10.73 -1.84
CA GLN A 526 26.40 10.81 -2.41
C GLN A 526 27.49 10.51 -1.36
N LYS A 527 27.38 11.11 -0.16
CA LYS A 527 28.35 10.91 0.92
C LYS A 527 28.39 9.49 1.48
N ILE A 528 27.26 8.79 1.47
CA ILE A 528 27.15 7.41 1.96
C ILE A 528 27.26 6.36 0.85
N PHE A 529 27.43 6.78 -0.42
CA PHE A 529 27.40 5.90 -1.59
C PHE A 529 28.31 4.67 -1.42
N TYR A 530 29.57 4.90 -1.04
CA TYR A 530 30.53 3.82 -0.82
C TYR A 530 30.35 3.11 0.52
N LYS A 531 29.84 3.79 1.55
CA LYS A 531 29.47 3.15 2.82
C LYS A 531 28.41 2.07 2.60
N VAL A 532 27.40 2.34 1.77
CA VAL A 532 26.38 1.36 1.37
C VAL A 532 27.01 0.17 0.64
N ILE A 533 27.91 0.42 -0.32
CA ILE A 533 28.58 -0.66 -1.06
C ILE A 533 29.38 -1.56 -0.11
N PHE A 534 30.18 -0.98 0.79
CA PHE A 534 30.96 -1.74 1.76
C PHE A 534 30.09 -2.51 2.74
N ALA A 535 28.99 -1.92 3.23
CA ALA A 535 28.03 -2.61 4.08
C ALA A 535 27.41 -3.82 3.37
N LEU A 536 27.08 -3.70 2.08
CA LEU A 536 26.58 -4.81 1.27
C LEU A 536 27.67 -5.85 0.97
N GLU A 537 28.94 -5.48 0.83
CA GLU A 537 30.04 -6.45 0.76
C GLU A 537 30.16 -7.27 2.04
N MET A 538 29.99 -6.66 3.22
CA MET A 538 29.91 -7.42 4.47
C MET A 538 28.75 -8.42 4.47
N LYS A 539 27.57 -8.03 3.96
CA LYS A 539 26.43 -8.95 3.77
C LYS A 539 26.71 -10.08 2.79
N THR A 540 27.49 -9.81 1.74
CA THR A 540 27.93 -10.85 0.80
C THR A 540 28.86 -11.86 1.48
N LEU A 541 29.73 -11.41 2.38
CA LEU A 541 30.57 -12.28 3.21
C LEU A 541 29.75 -13.13 4.20
N GLU A 542 28.60 -12.62 4.66
CA GLU A 542 27.60 -13.37 5.45
C GLU A 542 26.80 -14.39 4.61
N GLY A 543 27.00 -14.44 3.29
CA GLY A 543 26.36 -15.41 2.38
C GLY A 543 25.17 -14.88 1.60
N ILE A 544 24.88 -13.57 1.67
CA ILE A 544 23.76 -12.95 0.93
C ILE A 544 24.16 -12.69 -0.53
N SER A 545 23.34 -13.13 -1.48
CA SER A 545 23.61 -12.96 -2.92
C SER A 545 23.14 -11.61 -3.43
N ILE A 546 24.08 -10.66 -3.61
CA ILE A 546 23.76 -9.27 -3.97
C ILE A 546 24.12 -8.98 -5.43
N SER A 547 23.19 -8.39 -6.17
CA SER A 547 23.44 -7.88 -7.53
C SER A 547 23.95 -6.43 -7.48
N TYR A 548 25.27 -6.27 -7.39
CA TYR A 548 25.91 -4.94 -7.39
C TYR A 548 25.59 -4.10 -8.63
N THR A 549 25.31 -4.74 -9.77
CA THR A 549 24.86 -4.04 -10.98
C THR A 549 23.55 -3.29 -10.74
N ARG A 550 22.59 -3.90 -10.03
CA ARG A 550 21.31 -3.26 -9.66
C ARG A 550 21.52 -2.18 -8.61
N VAL A 551 22.30 -2.49 -7.56
CA VAL A 551 22.61 -1.54 -6.48
C VAL A 551 23.21 -0.24 -7.03
N VAL A 552 24.28 -0.35 -7.83
CA VAL A 552 24.95 0.81 -8.42
C VAL A 552 24.00 1.58 -9.33
N SER A 553 23.21 0.90 -10.17
CA SER A 553 22.29 1.59 -11.08
C SER A 553 21.26 2.40 -10.31
N GLN A 554 20.73 1.85 -9.21
CA GLN A 554 19.77 2.52 -8.35
C GLN A 554 20.39 3.70 -7.55
N LEU A 555 21.60 3.53 -7.01
CA LEU A 555 22.30 4.61 -6.29
C LEU A 555 22.68 5.79 -7.21
N LEU A 556 23.03 5.50 -8.46
CA LEU A 556 23.24 6.55 -9.47
C LEU A 556 21.94 7.26 -9.84
N GLU A 557 20.82 6.55 -9.92
CA GLU A 557 19.51 7.18 -10.11
C GLU A 557 19.18 8.13 -8.93
N PHE A 558 19.40 7.66 -7.70
CA PHE A 558 19.18 8.45 -6.48
C PHE A 558 20.06 9.69 -6.35
N THR A 559 21.22 9.72 -7.03
CA THR A 559 22.16 10.84 -7.00
C THR A 559 22.14 11.65 -8.31
N ASN A 560 21.18 11.42 -9.21
CA ASN A 560 21.08 12.12 -10.48
C ASN A 560 20.34 13.46 -10.35
N PRO A 561 21.03 14.62 -10.52
CA PRO A 561 20.40 15.94 -10.38
C PRO A 561 19.35 16.23 -11.45
N LYS A 562 19.36 15.52 -12.59
CA LYS A 562 18.34 15.68 -13.65
C LYS A 562 16.97 15.15 -13.26
N LEU A 563 16.88 14.33 -12.21
CA LEU A 563 15.62 13.79 -11.70
C LEU A 563 14.98 14.67 -10.62
N LEU A 564 15.64 15.77 -10.21
CA LEU A 564 15.08 16.70 -9.23
C LEU A 564 13.79 17.35 -9.75
N LEU A 565 12.81 17.51 -8.87
CA LEU A 565 11.55 18.21 -9.17
C LEU A 565 11.79 19.70 -9.48
N LYS A 566 12.84 20.28 -8.88
CA LYS A 566 13.30 21.64 -9.17
C LYS A 566 14.70 21.56 -9.77
N PRO A 567 14.89 21.95 -11.04
CA PRO A 567 16.19 21.86 -11.69
C PRO A 567 17.19 22.79 -10.99
N VAL A 568 18.42 22.31 -10.82
CA VAL A 568 19.54 23.06 -10.26
C VAL A 568 20.64 23.14 -11.31
N GLU A 569 21.16 24.33 -11.58
CA GLU A 569 22.23 24.52 -12.57
C GLU A 569 23.59 24.04 -12.05
N ASN A 570 24.38 23.46 -12.96
CA ASN A 570 25.84 23.28 -12.83
C ASN A 570 26.35 22.51 -11.60
N LYS A 571 25.75 21.36 -11.26
CA LYS A 571 26.33 20.42 -10.28
C LYS A 571 26.30 18.99 -10.79
N CYS A 572 27.47 18.36 -10.83
CA CYS A 572 27.65 16.97 -11.23
C CYS A 572 28.08 16.13 -10.01
N LEU A 573 27.12 15.61 -9.25
CA LEU A 573 27.41 14.74 -8.09
C LEU A 573 28.15 13.46 -8.48
N HIS A 574 27.88 12.98 -9.69
CA HIS A 574 28.51 11.77 -10.25
C HIS A 574 30.01 11.91 -10.47
N LEU A 575 30.54 13.13 -10.67
CA LEU A 575 31.97 13.34 -10.80
C LEU A 575 32.69 13.01 -9.48
N ASP A 576 32.20 13.53 -8.36
CA ASP A 576 32.82 13.29 -7.06
C ASP A 576 32.71 11.82 -6.67
N ILE A 577 31.55 11.19 -6.97
CA ILE A 577 31.38 9.73 -6.78
C ILE A 577 32.46 8.99 -7.56
N ALA A 578 32.63 9.31 -8.84
CA ALA A 578 33.61 8.63 -9.69
C ALA A 578 35.05 8.77 -9.18
N ILE A 579 35.46 9.98 -8.79
CA ILE A 579 36.82 10.25 -8.27
C ILE A 579 37.02 9.47 -6.97
N GLN A 580 36.10 9.61 -6.01
CA GLN A 580 36.18 8.92 -4.73
C GLN A 580 36.23 7.39 -4.90
N GLY A 581 35.43 6.83 -5.81
CA GLY A 581 35.43 5.40 -6.11
C GLY A 581 36.74 4.91 -6.69
N LEU A 582 37.35 5.66 -7.60
CA LEU A 582 38.65 5.33 -8.20
C LEU A 582 39.78 5.41 -7.15
N GLU A 583 39.75 6.40 -6.27
CA GLU A 583 40.72 6.54 -5.18
C GLU A 583 40.61 5.39 -4.18
N LEU A 584 39.39 5.01 -3.76
CA LEU A 584 39.16 3.87 -2.88
C LEU A 584 39.61 2.56 -3.54
N ALA A 585 39.33 2.37 -4.83
CA ALA A 585 39.62 1.15 -5.57
C ALA A 585 41.12 0.76 -5.59
N VAL A 586 42.01 1.72 -5.33
CA VAL A 586 43.46 1.48 -5.25
C VAL A 586 43.78 0.43 -4.19
N ASN A 587 43.19 0.56 -2.99
CA ASN A 587 43.49 -0.28 -1.84
C ASN A 587 42.47 -1.40 -1.61
N GLU A 588 41.38 -1.41 -2.38
CA GLU A 588 40.25 -2.34 -2.18
C GLU A 588 40.33 -3.61 -3.05
N SER A 589 39.39 -4.53 -2.79
CA SER A 589 39.33 -5.85 -3.41
C SER A 589 39.17 -5.83 -4.95
N PRO A 590 39.58 -6.88 -5.68
CA PRO A 590 39.30 -7.01 -7.11
C PRO A 590 37.81 -6.95 -7.46
N ASN A 591 36.94 -7.40 -6.54
CA ASN A 591 35.50 -7.29 -6.69
C ASN A 591 35.05 -5.82 -6.67
N PHE A 592 35.51 -5.05 -5.68
CA PHE A 592 35.24 -3.61 -5.61
C PHE A 592 35.74 -2.88 -6.87
N ARG A 593 36.97 -3.16 -7.32
CA ARG A 593 37.51 -2.60 -8.58
C ARG A 593 36.62 -2.90 -9.78
N LYS A 594 36.10 -4.13 -9.88
CA LYS A 594 35.14 -4.53 -10.93
C LYS A 594 33.83 -3.77 -10.82
N ILE A 595 33.31 -3.52 -9.61
CA ILE A 595 32.10 -2.71 -9.37
C ILE A 595 32.33 -1.29 -9.88
N ILE A 596 33.43 -0.64 -9.49
CA ILE A 596 33.80 0.71 -9.93
C ILE A 596 33.94 0.78 -11.45
N CYS A 597 34.68 -0.14 -12.06
CA CYS A 597 34.87 -0.17 -13.52
C CYS A 597 33.54 -0.31 -14.29
N ASN A 598 32.58 -1.08 -13.77
CA ASN A 598 31.26 -1.25 -14.39
C ASN A 598 30.32 -0.07 -14.15
N MET A 599 30.60 0.76 -13.13
CA MET A 599 29.85 1.96 -12.80
C MET A 599 30.19 3.12 -13.76
N LEU A 600 31.46 3.30 -14.07
CA LEU A 600 31.98 4.43 -14.86
C LEU A 600 31.17 4.77 -16.13
N PRO A 601 30.82 3.81 -17.01
CA PRO A 601 30.07 4.13 -18.24
C PRO A 601 28.61 4.54 -18.01
N LYS A 602 28.08 4.41 -16.78
CA LYS A 602 26.70 4.77 -16.42
C LYS A 602 26.59 6.16 -15.81
N LEU A 603 27.72 6.81 -15.54
CA LEU A 603 27.74 8.12 -14.90
C LEU A 603 27.29 9.20 -15.88
N ASP A 604 26.45 10.09 -15.38
CA ASP A 604 26.07 11.32 -16.07
C ASP A 604 27.09 12.42 -15.72
N LEU A 605 28.07 12.62 -16.61
CA LEU A 605 29.19 13.54 -16.42
C LEU A 605 29.10 14.73 -17.38
N ASP A 606 29.28 15.94 -16.84
CA ASP A 606 29.43 17.15 -17.64
C ASP A 606 30.85 17.28 -18.20
N LYS A 607 30.96 17.76 -19.44
CA LYS A 607 32.23 17.83 -20.20
C LYS A 607 33.30 18.74 -19.56
N SER A 608 32.96 19.56 -18.58
CA SER A 608 33.80 20.64 -18.07
C SER A 608 34.80 20.25 -16.97
N HIS A 609 34.79 19.01 -16.46
CA HIS A 609 35.58 18.66 -15.26
C HIS A 609 36.33 17.30 -15.34
N CYS A 610 36.82 16.92 -16.52
CA CYS A 610 37.35 15.56 -16.76
C CYS A 610 38.81 15.33 -16.31
N ASP A 611 39.60 16.37 -16.03
CA ASP A 611 41.04 16.21 -15.75
C ASP A 611 41.31 15.43 -14.46
N SER A 612 40.61 15.77 -13.36
CA SER A 612 40.76 15.07 -12.08
C SER A 612 40.33 13.60 -12.18
N LEU A 613 39.30 13.32 -12.97
CA LEU A 613 38.83 11.96 -13.22
C LEU A 613 39.88 11.13 -13.99
N ILE A 614 40.47 11.72 -15.04
CA ILE A 614 41.54 11.09 -15.82
C ILE A 614 42.77 10.82 -14.93
N ALA A 615 43.13 11.75 -14.04
CA ALA A 615 44.22 11.58 -13.10
C ALA A 615 43.98 10.41 -12.13
N ALA A 616 42.80 10.35 -11.51
CA ALA A 616 42.43 9.27 -10.60
C ALA A 616 42.42 7.89 -11.30
N ALA A 617 41.87 7.82 -12.52
CA ALA A 617 41.84 6.59 -13.30
C ALA A 617 43.24 6.13 -13.73
N SER A 618 44.13 7.08 -14.08
CA SER A 618 45.52 6.78 -14.44
C SER A 618 46.29 6.21 -13.25
N ASN A 619 46.13 6.81 -12.05
CA ASN A 619 46.73 6.31 -10.82
C ASN A 619 46.25 4.88 -10.50
N LEU A 620 44.95 4.61 -10.57
CA LEU A 620 44.41 3.26 -10.34
C LEU A 620 45.00 2.24 -11.32
N LYS A 621 45.10 2.60 -12.60
CA LYS A 621 45.69 1.74 -13.63
C LYS A 621 47.17 1.43 -13.35
N GLU A 622 47.94 2.44 -12.93
CA GLU A 622 49.36 2.26 -12.58
C GLU A 622 49.55 1.35 -11.37
N GLN A 623 48.69 1.47 -10.36
CA GLN A 623 48.79 0.65 -9.15
C GLN A 623 48.20 -0.77 -9.33
N CYS A 624 47.32 -0.97 -10.32
CA CYS A 624 46.63 -2.24 -10.56
C CYS A 624 47.12 -2.99 -11.81
N GLN A 625 48.42 -2.92 -12.15
CA GLN A 625 48.98 -3.59 -13.34
C GLN A 625 48.73 -5.11 -13.41
N GLY A 626 48.46 -5.77 -12.28
CA GLY A 626 48.10 -7.19 -12.21
C GLY A 626 46.64 -7.52 -12.53
N ASP A 627 45.74 -6.54 -12.56
CA ASP A 627 44.31 -6.72 -12.87
C ASP A 627 44.01 -6.26 -14.30
N LEU A 628 44.14 -7.21 -15.24
CA LEU A 628 43.93 -6.97 -16.67
C LEU A 628 42.49 -6.55 -17.00
N VAL A 629 41.50 -6.96 -16.19
CA VAL A 629 40.09 -6.64 -16.42
C VAL A 629 39.84 -5.18 -16.06
N CYS A 630 40.33 -4.76 -14.89
CA CYS A 630 40.30 -3.36 -14.45
C CYS A 630 41.04 -2.45 -15.44
N SER A 631 42.28 -2.83 -15.80
CA SER A 631 43.12 -2.04 -16.70
C SER A 631 42.49 -1.80 -18.08
N ARG A 632 41.89 -2.84 -18.67
CA ARG A 632 41.18 -2.72 -19.96
C ARG A 632 39.91 -1.89 -19.87
N ALA A 633 39.18 -2.00 -18.76
CA ALA A 633 37.97 -1.21 -18.54
C ALA A 633 38.30 0.29 -18.41
N LEU A 634 39.34 0.63 -17.65
CA LEU A 634 39.81 2.02 -17.49
C LEU A 634 40.32 2.62 -18.82
N GLU A 635 41.05 1.84 -19.62
CA GLU A 635 41.45 2.26 -20.97
C GLU A 635 40.24 2.58 -21.84
N LYS A 636 39.28 1.65 -21.88
CA LYS A 636 38.10 1.76 -22.74
C LYS A 636 37.22 2.95 -22.37
N TYR A 637 36.85 3.08 -21.09
CA TYR A 637 35.78 3.99 -20.68
C TYR A 637 36.25 5.34 -20.17
N VAL A 638 37.50 5.47 -19.73
CA VAL A 638 38.01 6.73 -19.18
C VAL A 638 39.07 7.35 -20.07
N LEU A 639 40.10 6.59 -20.44
CA LEU A 639 41.26 7.17 -21.12
C LEU A 639 41.06 7.36 -22.62
N ILE A 640 40.21 6.56 -23.28
CA ILE A 640 39.92 6.71 -24.71
C ILE A 640 38.76 7.69 -24.92
N ASP A 641 37.59 7.44 -24.29
CA ASP A 641 36.39 8.26 -24.52
C ASP A 641 36.55 9.72 -24.06
N PHE A 642 37.16 10.00 -22.90
CA PHE A 642 37.31 11.39 -22.44
C PHE A 642 38.46 12.16 -23.11
N ARG A 643 39.52 11.48 -23.57
CA ARG A 643 40.54 12.11 -24.42
C ARG A 643 39.97 12.44 -25.80
N PHE A 644 39.05 11.63 -26.32
CA PHE A 644 38.32 11.93 -27.55
C PHE A 644 37.43 13.17 -27.37
N ILE A 645 36.75 13.32 -26.23
CA ILE A 645 35.93 14.50 -25.93
C ILE A 645 36.78 15.78 -25.84
N GLN A 646 37.97 15.73 -25.22
CA GLN A 646 38.89 16.89 -25.15
C GLN A 646 39.44 17.32 -26.52
N GLN A 647 39.64 16.40 -27.46
CA GLN A 647 40.16 16.72 -28.80
C GLN A 647 39.15 17.45 -29.70
N PHE A 648 37.85 17.34 -29.43
CA PHE A 648 36.78 17.93 -30.25
C PHE A 648 36.05 19.11 -29.58
N SER A 649 36.51 19.56 -28.41
CA SER A 649 35.97 20.72 -27.67
C SER A 649 36.84 21.98 -27.77
N GLY A 650 37.78 22.01 -28.71
CA GLY A 650 38.65 23.16 -29.01
C GLY A 650 38.05 24.10 -30.05
#